data_AF-A0A484DJ09-F1
#
_entry.id   AF-A0A484DJ09-F1
#
_cell.length_a   1.000
_cell.length_b   1.000
_cell.length_c   1.000
_cell.angle_alpha   90.00
_cell.angle_beta   90.00
_cell.angle_gamma   90.00
#
_symmetry.space_group_name_H-M   'P 1'
#
loop_
_entity.id
_entity.type
_entity.pdbx_description
1 polymer ?
#
loop_
_entity_poly.entity_id
_entity_poly.type
_entity_poly.pdbx_seq_one_letter_code
_entity_poly.pdbx_strand_id
1 'polypeptide(L)'
;MMNKDVAVLQGAFLLADKLCLPSSLSSLEKADWSRVGHLVLEAVKEVCGQDVTAAVSWIKKLVCAVWLKVLCRETGEDMETAWRENPFFPLQNGLPDVNHVVLLEVVRSMPAAQIFAQFLFCLPQSRICAELERLVQHVRSSPTREDDVRLFLEVWWELWKGRDEQEAGGEDSIETMFGRQFARLTSESPSLCPQAAKRFKLDASDPPVRSPTADVLHILLHALKDLKDHITTTDLCLQALSISLDALYTTFLIDQAVMLPTEEKMHILSKEVSIREKKNEKLSPELIQEAQRDLRASHTPSQFQPSRMKLGEALKIITELSQFWQNGGLLNVHESPSYSAFKLEQSVQRVLTALQKAEVPETVTEMDDQETEKNELRGLLESLAFPATQSTPDANARVTAIIINHRLEDYQNFAVLFASEQSWAACDELWINCLEKNQAAFQQHNTLIKLSSTLMSKLHSESPNVSQCRKLMKVLADIFSALSLEDKNKALAAMLRLSSRGFFGRSVPSAVTAGFEQELNMAFNCIIQGRGGASAATSQGNLNTAVSLVARVAFQNPEAALRSCCHSAIFNKGAFSLMAKILQQLPGLRGQRERKDEAQSSGDESREAEESVDEGKDALSGSALLCRCLKELLKTKSLSANEKEQLLKCLGLLMMPVMTVEGEEERRQSFLTPQEVVNIFVLPNLSTTAKSCFDIELSLQLLHTALSVDVQEPASSPHWVLDCSPFPLLYVLAQLLHQTLRCWEQPLESTVHHWSMDTKELLVSVLTTLGQVVGAEVAADPSSWSRSLFWLHDKMEGLDWTIRFHLKPVWGEHFKNEVPSSLLTVCDLPEQEWSGLVLPQYGQGTGLLAWMECCSVSDSLQSTMLSRLSLDQRRPDHVNMFSKGLLVALTQTLPWCSLPQWTRLLRVLRELITSGRLHVPFSLEYVDYLPLLDLRRFSCDLRLSVLLLRVLQLLCGSSCSHWLPVDGWAHAGRLYAHAVREMMNSVRAKLPLPSSGALTVPASTSPQTPVARDSSPSCTSIKAPKMSKELQQAKGSPLKSKESHMEEEEEEEEEQQELVETVVETTVPSQEVLFVLSQLFCHVQHIQVMMPGGQCEPLFLSSLEILSHYEAIMAAFPHSSSPLESDNTRHFFSTITDNLENQEMKAVLQQKIAQLVSSAA
;
A
#
# COMPACT_ATOMS: atom_id res chain seq x y z
N MET A 1 56.77 -7.02 32.12
CA MET A 1 56.46 -8.05 33.13
C MET A 1 56.07 -9.32 32.39
N MET A 2 56.84 -10.40 32.52
CA MET A 2 56.47 -11.69 31.92
C MET A 2 55.19 -12.20 32.58
N ASN A 3 54.23 -12.66 31.76
CA ASN A 3 53.02 -13.33 32.24
C ASN A 3 53.45 -14.63 32.96
N LYS A 4 52.93 -14.88 34.17
CA LYS A 4 53.29 -16.05 35.01
C LYS A 4 53.14 -17.36 34.24
N ASP A 5 52.09 -17.46 33.43
CA ASP A 5 51.75 -18.65 32.65
C ASP A 5 52.77 -18.95 31.53
N VAL A 6 53.33 -17.90 30.92
CA VAL A 6 54.39 -18.03 29.90
C VAL A 6 55.68 -18.54 30.53
N ALA A 7 56.00 -18.11 31.75
CA ALA A 7 57.20 -18.56 32.46
C ALA A 7 57.13 -20.05 32.83
N VAL A 8 55.94 -20.57 33.18
CA VAL A 8 55.72 -22.00 33.45
C VAL A 8 56.00 -22.85 32.21
N LEU A 9 55.46 -22.45 31.06
CA LEU A 9 55.72 -23.14 29.79
C LEU A 9 57.20 -23.08 29.37
N GLN A 10 57.83 -21.91 29.47
CA GLN A 10 59.26 -21.75 29.16
C GLN A 10 60.14 -22.63 30.07
N GLY A 11 59.83 -22.66 31.37
CA GLY A 11 60.52 -23.53 32.33
C GLY A 11 60.40 -25.01 31.98
N ALA A 12 59.21 -25.46 31.56
CA ALA A 12 58.97 -26.85 31.17
C ALA A 12 59.77 -27.27 29.94
N PHE A 13 59.79 -26.44 28.88
CA PHE A 13 60.58 -26.75 27.68
C PHE A 13 62.10 -26.72 27.95
N LEU A 14 62.59 -25.78 28.77
CA LEU A 14 64.01 -25.75 29.17
C LEU A 14 64.42 -26.97 30.01
N LEU A 15 63.52 -27.45 30.87
CA LEU A 15 63.76 -28.67 31.65
C LEU A 15 63.74 -29.91 30.75
N ALA A 16 62.81 -29.97 29.78
CA ALA A 16 62.76 -31.01 28.78
C ALA A 16 64.03 -31.07 27.92
N ASP A 17 64.60 -29.92 27.51
CA ASP A 17 65.87 -29.86 26.77
C ASP A 17 67.07 -30.35 27.61
N LYS A 18 67.12 -30.00 28.89
CA LYS A 18 68.16 -30.53 29.80
C LYS A 18 68.10 -32.05 29.96
N LEU A 19 66.90 -32.63 29.97
CA LEU A 19 66.71 -34.08 30.04
C LEU A 19 67.07 -34.82 28.74
N CYS A 20 67.23 -34.09 27.63
CA CYS A 20 67.64 -34.64 26.34
C CYS A 20 69.17 -34.79 26.20
N LEU A 21 69.99 -34.27 27.12
CA LEU A 21 71.46 -34.29 27.00
C LEU A 21 72.02 -35.72 26.86
N PRO A 22 73.03 -35.95 25.96
CA PRO A 22 73.82 -34.94 25.24
C PRO A 22 73.17 -34.38 23.96
N SER A 23 72.01 -34.90 23.55
CA SER A 23 71.18 -34.35 22.46
C SER A 23 70.35 -33.13 22.91
N SER A 24 69.64 -32.49 21.99
CA SER A 24 68.73 -31.36 22.24
C SER A 24 67.33 -31.69 21.74
N LEU A 25 66.30 -30.98 22.20
CA LEU A 25 64.94 -31.07 21.67
C LEU A 25 64.87 -30.85 20.15
N SER A 26 65.82 -30.10 19.60
CA SER A 26 65.97 -29.84 18.17
C SER A 26 66.33 -31.08 17.33
N SER A 27 66.76 -32.17 17.97
CA SER A 27 67.11 -33.46 17.37
C SER A 27 66.32 -34.63 17.97
N LEU A 28 65.19 -34.36 18.63
CA LEU A 28 64.40 -35.38 19.33
C LEU A 28 63.75 -36.37 18.35
N GLU A 29 63.90 -37.67 18.61
CA GLU A 29 63.18 -38.73 17.91
C GLU A 29 61.87 -39.11 18.63
N LYS A 30 60.89 -39.63 17.88
CA LYS A 30 59.55 -39.96 18.41
C LYS A 30 59.59 -40.89 19.62
N ALA A 31 60.45 -41.90 19.59
CA ALA A 31 60.59 -42.87 20.67
C ALA A 31 61.02 -42.24 22.01
N ASP A 32 61.72 -41.10 21.97
CA ASP A 32 62.21 -40.39 23.17
C ASP A 32 61.17 -39.45 23.79
N TRP A 33 60.04 -39.17 23.10
CA TRP A 33 59.02 -38.24 23.61
C TRP A 33 58.50 -38.62 25.00
N SER A 34 58.32 -39.91 25.29
CA SER A 34 57.82 -40.36 26.60
C SER A 34 58.73 -39.96 27.77
N ARG A 35 60.01 -39.69 27.53
CA ARG A 35 60.97 -39.28 28.57
C ARG A 35 60.81 -37.81 28.97
N VAL A 36 60.35 -36.96 28.05
CA VAL A 36 60.36 -35.49 28.21
C VAL A 36 58.98 -34.84 28.09
N GLY A 37 58.04 -35.47 27.39
CA GLY A 37 56.73 -34.90 27.05
C GLY A 37 55.82 -34.63 28.26
N HIS A 38 55.92 -35.43 29.34
CA HIS A 38 55.09 -35.23 30.54
C HIS A 38 55.28 -33.85 31.17
N LEU A 39 56.50 -33.30 31.16
CA LEU A 39 56.79 -31.97 31.69
C LEU A 39 56.06 -30.87 30.93
N VAL A 40 56.00 -30.99 29.60
CA VAL A 40 55.30 -30.05 28.73
C VAL A 40 53.79 -30.17 28.94
N LEU A 41 53.26 -31.40 29.02
CA LEU A 41 51.82 -31.62 29.17
C LEU A 41 51.28 -31.19 30.54
N GLU A 42 52.02 -31.39 31.62
CA GLU A 42 51.65 -30.92 32.95
C GLU A 42 51.67 -29.39 33.03
N ALA A 43 52.68 -28.74 32.46
CA ALA A 43 52.75 -27.28 32.39
C ALA A 43 51.58 -26.69 31.60
N VAL A 44 51.16 -27.33 30.50
CA VAL A 44 50.00 -26.87 29.75
C VAL A 44 48.69 -27.08 30.52
N LYS A 45 48.53 -28.21 31.22
CA LYS A 45 47.38 -28.43 32.11
C LYS A 45 47.30 -27.39 33.23
N GLU A 46 48.43 -26.99 33.79
CA GLU A 46 48.51 -25.94 34.81
C GLU A 46 48.06 -24.57 34.25
N VAL A 47 48.48 -24.23 33.02
CA VAL A 47 48.15 -22.95 32.36
C VAL A 47 46.70 -22.88 31.88
N CYS A 48 46.11 -24.01 31.46
CA CYS A 48 44.76 -24.04 30.89
C CYS A 48 43.63 -23.89 31.93
N GLY A 49 43.88 -24.15 33.22
CA GLY A 49 42.86 -24.06 34.26
C GLY A 49 41.67 -25.03 34.05
N GLN A 50 40.53 -24.78 34.73
CA GLN A 50 39.29 -25.56 34.58
C GLN A 50 38.35 -25.02 33.48
N ASP A 51 38.65 -23.87 32.88
CA ASP A 51 37.83 -23.24 31.86
C ASP A 51 38.21 -23.74 30.45
N VAL A 52 37.27 -24.41 29.78
CA VAL A 52 37.47 -25.03 28.47
C VAL A 52 37.82 -24.01 27.39
N THR A 53 37.27 -22.79 27.46
CA THR A 53 37.51 -21.75 26.45
C THR A 53 38.90 -21.13 26.59
N ALA A 54 39.34 -20.90 27.84
CA ALA A 54 40.69 -20.46 28.16
C ALA A 54 41.73 -21.53 27.76
N ALA A 55 41.39 -22.81 27.96
CA ALA A 55 42.23 -23.93 27.52
C ALA A 55 42.46 -23.89 26.01
N VAL A 56 41.40 -23.88 25.19
CA VAL A 56 41.54 -23.86 23.71
C VAL A 56 42.38 -22.66 23.23
N SER A 57 42.18 -21.46 23.80
CA SER A 57 42.97 -20.27 23.47
C SER A 57 44.47 -20.44 23.77
N TRP A 58 44.81 -21.05 24.91
CA TRP A 58 46.21 -21.31 25.29
C TRP A 58 46.87 -22.40 24.44
N ILE A 59 46.15 -23.48 24.16
CA ILE A 59 46.61 -24.55 23.26
C ILE A 59 46.93 -23.96 21.89
N LYS A 60 46.05 -23.09 21.37
CA LYS A 60 46.23 -22.38 20.10
C LYS A 60 47.46 -21.48 20.08
N LYS A 61 47.71 -20.72 21.15
CA LYS A 61 48.94 -19.91 21.30
C LYS A 61 50.19 -20.76 21.34
N LEU A 62 50.16 -21.89 22.04
CA LEU A 62 51.30 -22.79 22.16
C LEU A 62 51.65 -23.44 20.82
N VAL A 63 50.67 -24.04 20.14
CA VAL A 63 50.87 -24.68 18.84
C VAL A 63 51.41 -23.67 17.83
N CYS A 64 50.84 -22.45 17.78
CA CYS A 64 51.33 -21.36 16.93
C CYS A 64 52.81 -21.03 17.22
N ALA A 65 53.15 -20.79 18.49
CA ALA A 65 54.50 -20.38 18.88
C ALA A 65 55.55 -21.47 18.62
N VAL A 66 55.23 -22.73 18.92
CA VAL A 66 56.10 -23.90 18.67
C VAL A 66 56.29 -24.09 17.17
N TRP A 67 55.23 -24.04 16.38
CA TRP A 67 55.32 -24.24 14.93
C TRP A 67 56.13 -23.13 14.24
N LEU A 68 55.84 -21.86 14.56
CA LEU A 68 56.64 -20.75 14.05
C LEU A 68 58.11 -20.86 14.48
N LYS A 69 58.42 -21.37 15.69
CA LYS A 69 59.81 -21.57 16.14
C LYS A 69 60.53 -22.60 15.26
N VAL A 70 59.85 -23.67 14.87
CA VAL A 70 60.39 -24.66 13.89
C VAL A 70 60.66 -23.99 12.54
N LEU A 71 59.72 -23.19 12.04
CA LEU A 71 59.82 -22.53 10.73
C LEU A 71 60.91 -21.44 10.68
N CYS A 72 61.05 -20.62 11.72
CA CYS A 72 62.11 -19.61 11.83
C CYS A 72 63.51 -20.24 11.76
N ARG A 73 63.67 -21.44 12.35
CA ARG A 73 64.92 -22.21 12.29
C ARG A 73 65.19 -22.77 10.89
N GLU A 74 64.18 -23.30 10.20
CA GLU A 74 64.31 -23.81 8.83
C GLU A 74 64.69 -22.72 7.82
N THR A 75 64.22 -21.50 8.04
CA THR A 75 64.43 -20.34 7.15
C THR A 75 65.65 -19.49 7.50
N GLY A 76 66.27 -19.72 8.67
CA GLY A 76 67.47 -18.99 9.11
C GLY A 76 67.19 -17.53 9.47
N GLU A 77 66.05 -17.23 10.10
CA GLU A 77 65.63 -15.87 10.43
C GLU A 77 66.63 -15.15 11.38
N ASP A 78 66.95 -13.89 11.06
CA ASP A 78 67.79 -13.04 11.90
C ASP A 78 67.08 -12.60 13.19
N MET A 79 67.79 -12.66 14.32
CA MET A 79 67.24 -12.38 15.65
C MET A 79 66.74 -10.95 15.79
N GLU A 80 67.40 -9.98 15.14
CA GLU A 80 67.02 -8.58 15.24
C GLU A 80 65.77 -8.26 14.41
N THR A 81 65.61 -8.95 13.27
CA THR A 81 64.39 -8.92 12.45
C THR A 81 63.22 -9.59 13.18
N ALA A 82 63.46 -10.77 13.77
CA ALA A 82 62.45 -11.48 14.57
C ALA A 82 61.97 -10.65 15.77
N TRP A 83 62.87 -9.96 16.49
CA TRP A 83 62.48 -9.12 17.64
C TRP A 83 61.55 -7.97 17.27
N ARG A 84 61.75 -7.33 16.10
CA ARG A 84 60.94 -6.18 15.67
C ARG A 84 59.58 -6.57 15.11
N GLU A 85 59.50 -7.69 14.39
CA GLU A 85 58.36 -7.98 13.51
C GLU A 85 57.55 -9.22 13.92
N ASN A 86 58.03 -10.04 14.87
CA ASN A 86 57.34 -11.26 15.30
C ASN A 86 56.56 -11.04 16.61
N PRO A 87 55.20 -11.07 16.58
CA PRO A 87 54.38 -10.86 17.77
C PRO A 87 54.54 -11.96 18.83
N PHE A 88 55.05 -13.14 18.44
CA PHE A 88 55.31 -14.27 19.34
C PHE A 88 56.75 -14.30 19.86
N PHE A 89 57.61 -13.33 19.49
CA PHE A 89 59.02 -13.28 19.89
C PHE A 89 59.24 -13.45 21.40
N PRO A 90 58.48 -12.80 22.32
CA PRO A 90 58.71 -12.96 23.76
C PRO A 90 58.52 -14.39 24.28
N LEU A 91 57.58 -15.13 23.68
CA LEU A 91 57.34 -16.53 24.02
C LEU A 91 58.41 -17.42 23.38
N GLN A 92 58.70 -17.23 22.09
CA GLN A 92 59.63 -18.05 21.30
C GLN A 92 61.09 -17.91 21.70
N ASN A 93 61.54 -16.72 22.08
CA ASN A 93 62.92 -16.49 22.48
C ASN A 93 63.28 -17.23 23.78
N GLY A 94 62.30 -17.47 24.66
CA GLY A 94 62.49 -18.27 25.87
C GLY A 94 62.35 -19.77 25.68
N LEU A 95 61.98 -20.24 24.49
CA LEU A 95 61.92 -21.66 24.15
C LEU A 95 63.26 -22.13 23.55
N PRO A 96 63.75 -23.33 23.93
CA PRO A 96 64.85 -23.99 23.24
C PRO A 96 64.48 -24.30 21.78
N ASP A 97 65.49 -24.63 20.96
CA ASP A 97 65.24 -25.04 19.59
C ASP A 97 64.53 -26.40 19.55
N VAL A 98 63.48 -26.49 18.73
CA VAL A 98 62.60 -27.66 18.62
C VAL A 98 62.51 -28.13 17.17
N ASN A 99 62.02 -29.35 16.95
CA ASN A 99 61.77 -29.93 15.63
C ASN A 99 60.28 -30.27 15.41
N HIS A 100 59.94 -30.75 14.22
CA HIS A 100 58.57 -31.18 13.87
C HIS A 100 58.06 -32.34 14.73
N VAL A 101 58.93 -33.21 15.25
CA VAL A 101 58.52 -34.31 16.13
C VAL A 101 57.92 -33.76 17.43
N VAL A 102 58.55 -32.75 18.03
CA VAL A 102 58.02 -32.08 19.23
C VAL A 102 56.68 -31.43 18.95
N LEU A 103 56.52 -30.74 17.82
CA LEU A 103 55.24 -30.13 17.43
C LEU A 103 54.12 -31.17 17.32
N LEU A 104 54.35 -32.24 16.56
CA LEU A 104 53.35 -33.27 16.29
C LEU A 104 52.99 -34.07 17.53
N GLU A 105 53.95 -34.36 18.41
CA GLU A 105 53.68 -35.04 19.68
C GLU A 105 52.92 -34.17 20.69
N VAL A 106 53.16 -32.84 20.69
CA VAL A 106 52.35 -31.88 21.46
C VAL A 106 50.92 -31.84 20.92
N VAL A 107 50.74 -31.77 19.60
CA VAL A 107 49.42 -31.80 18.96
C VAL A 107 48.70 -33.12 19.25
N ARG A 108 49.39 -34.26 19.19
CA ARG A 108 48.83 -35.60 19.50
C ARG A 108 48.36 -35.74 20.93
N SER A 109 49.13 -35.19 21.86
CA SER A 109 48.91 -35.38 23.30
C SER A 109 47.82 -34.46 23.86
N MET A 110 47.19 -33.65 23.01
CA MET A 110 46.23 -32.60 23.34
C MET A 110 45.06 -32.62 22.35
N PRO A 111 43.87 -32.10 22.68
CA PRO A 111 42.77 -31.98 21.72
C PRO A 111 43.03 -30.82 20.74
N ALA A 112 44.10 -30.93 19.94
CA ALA A 112 44.64 -29.86 19.12
C ALA A 112 44.59 -30.15 17.61
N ALA A 113 43.96 -31.25 17.18
CA ALA A 113 43.84 -31.62 15.77
C ALA A 113 43.12 -30.52 14.95
N GLN A 114 42.01 -29.98 15.46
CA GLN A 114 41.29 -28.86 14.84
C GLN A 114 42.18 -27.60 14.73
N ILE A 115 42.90 -27.25 15.81
CA ILE A 115 43.82 -26.11 15.84
C ILE A 115 44.95 -26.29 14.80
N PHE A 116 45.50 -27.50 14.71
CA PHE A 116 46.53 -27.84 13.74
C PHE A 116 46.01 -27.72 12.30
N ALA A 117 44.81 -28.24 12.00
CA ALA A 117 44.16 -28.07 10.70
C ALA A 117 43.85 -26.60 10.36
N GLN A 118 43.40 -25.81 11.33
CA GLN A 118 43.18 -24.36 11.17
C GLN A 118 44.46 -23.63 10.74
N PHE A 119 45.61 -23.96 11.35
CA PHE A 119 46.90 -23.40 10.95
C PHE A 119 47.38 -23.93 9.60
N LEU A 120 47.12 -25.20 9.26
CA LEU A 120 47.41 -25.74 7.92
C LEU A 120 46.71 -24.93 6.83
N PHE A 121 45.44 -24.55 7.02
CA PHE A 121 44.73 -23.74 6.04
C PHE A 121 45.34 -22.35 5.81
N CYS A 122 46.18 -21.84 6.73
CA CYS A 122 46.89 -20.56 6.55
C CYS A 122 48.10 -20.67 5.60
N LEU A 123 48.45 -21.88 5.18
CA LEU A 123 49.60 -22.17 4.32
C LEU A 123 49.14 -22.34 2.85
N PRO A 124 50.01 -22.03 1.87
CA PRO A 124 49.77 -22.40 0.47
C PRO A 124 49.64 -23.93 0.30
N GLN A 125 48.87 -24.40 -0.67
CA GLN A 125 48.60 -25.84 -0.88
C GLN A 125 49.86 -26.70 -1.00
N SER A 126 50.93 -26.21 -1.63
CA SER A 126 52.21 -26.91 -1.73
C SER A 126 52.85 -27.16 -0.36
N ARG A 127 52.66 -26.24 0.58
CA ARG A 127 53.15 -26.34 1.96
C ARG A 127 52.25 -27.21 2.82
N ILE A 128 50.93 -27.18 2.60
CA ILE A 128 50.01 -28.15 3.21
C ILE A 128 50.44 -29.59 2.88
N CYS A 129 50.74 -29.87 1.61
CA CYS A 129 51.20 -31.20 1.19
C CYS A 129 52.50 -31.60 1.90
N ALA A 130 53.49 -30.69 1.98
CA ALA A 130 54.75 -30.97 2.67
C ALA A 130 54.56 -31.23 4.18
N GLU A 131 53.72 -30.46 4.86
CA GLU A 131 53.42 -30.68 6.29
C GLU A 131 52.63 -31.96 6.52
N LEU A 132 51.72 -32.33 5.61
CA LEU A 132 51.01 -33.61 5.66
C LEU A 132 51.94 -34.80 5.43
N GLU A 133 52.88 -34.72 4.50
CA GLU A 133 53.90 -35.76 4.31
C GLU A 133 54.75 -35.95 5.57
N ARG A 134 55.10 -34.85 6.27
CA ARG A 134 55.79 -34.91 7.57
C ARG A 134 54.94 -35.55 8.66
N LEU A 135 53.64 -35.20 8.74
CA LEU A 135 52.69 -35.86 9.65
C LEU A 135 52.62 -37.37 9.38
N VAL A 136 52.48 -37.76 8.11
CA VAL A 136 52.44 -39.17 7.69
C VAL A 136 53.73 -39.89 8.04
N GLN A 137 54.88 -39.28 7.77
CA GLN A 137 56.19 -39.84 8.14
C GLN A 137 56.33 -40.01 9.66
N HIS A 138 55.82 -39.05 10.44
CA HIS A 138 55.83 -39.11 11.89
C HIS A 138 54.90 -40.21 12.45
N VAL A 139 53.69 -40.33 11.93
CA VAL A 139 52.73 -41.40 12.32
C VAL A 139 53.32 -42.78 12.01
N ARG A 140 54.00 -42.93 10.86
CA ARG A 140 54.70 -44.17 10.46
C ARG A 140 55.99 -44.44 11.22
N SER A 141 56.57 -43.44 11.88
CA SER A 141 57.82 -43.62 12.61
C SER A 141 57.60 -44.45 13.87
N SER A 142 58.55 -45.34 14.17
CA SER A 142 58.46 -46.27 15.30
C SER A 142 58.63 -45.54 16.64
N PRO A 143 57.78 -45.81 17.66
CA PRO A 143 56.64 -46.73 17.64
C PRO A 143 55.38 -46.10 17.00
N THR A 144 54.69 -46.85 16.14
CA THR A 144 53.35 -46.49 15.64
C THR A 144 52.30 -46.98 16.63
N ARG A 145 51.49 -46.07 17.15
CA ARG A 145 50.42 -46.30 18.13
C ARG A 145 49.06 -46.05 17.51
N GLU A 146 48.03 -46.67 18.08
CA GLU A 146 46.63 -46.44 17.68
C GLU A 146 46.22 -44.96 17.82
N ASP A 147 46.75 -44.26 18.83
CA ASP A 147 46.55 -42.81 19.00
C ASP A 147 47.16 -41.98 17.85
N ASP A 148 48.22 -42.47 17.19
CA ASP A 148 48.81 -41.79 16.03
C ASP A 148 47.87 -41.88 14.82
N VAL A 149 47.20 -43.04 14.66
CA VAL A 149 46.17 -43.23 13.63
C VAL A 149 44.95 -42.36 13.92
N ARG A 150 44.55 -42.26 15.20
CA ARG A 150 43.45 -41.37 15.60
C ARG A 150 43.76 -39.91 15.27
N LEU A 151 44.95 -39.41 15.65
CA LEU A 151 45.37 -38.05 15.29
C LEU A 151 45.34 -37.85 13.77
N PHE A 152 45.86 -38.81 13.00
CA PHE A 152 45.86 -38.74 11.53
C PHE A 152 44.43 -38.60 10.97
N LEU A 153 43.48 -39.41 11.44
CA LEU A 153 42.07 -39.35 11.01
C LEU A 153 41.38 -38.07 11.49
N GLU A 154 41.66 -37.59 12.70
CA GLU A 154 41.13 -36.32 13.21
C GLU A 154 41.62 -35.14 12.37
N VAL A 155 42.93 -35.06 12.09
CA VAL A 155 43.48 -33.99 11.24
C VAL A 155 42.91 -34.07 9.82
N TRP A 156 42.78 -35.27 9.23
CA TRP A 156 42.12 -35.44 7.94
C TRP A 156 40.70 -34.89 7.99
N TRP A 157 39.89 -35.32 8.95
CA TRP A 157 38.49 -34.90 9.00
C TRP A 157 38.33 -33.39 9.27
N GLU A 158 39.15 -32.81 10.14
CA GLU A 158 39.16 -31.36 10.37
C GLU A 158 39.60 -30.57 9.13
N LEU A 159 40.48 -31.12 8.30
CA LEU A 159 40.82 -30.53 7.00
C LEU A 159 39.63 -30.54 6.02
N TRP A 160 38.72 -31.50 6.13
CA TRP A 160 37.51 -31.58 5.31
C TRP A 160 36.36 -30.71 5.85
N LYS A 161 36.30 -30.46 7.16
CA LYS A 161 35.33 -29.52 7.76
C LYS A 161 35.57 -28.07 7.39
N GLY A 162 36.81 -27.71 7.07
CA GLY A 162 37.17 -26.35 6.68
C GLY A 162 37.27 -25.38 7.87
N ARG A 163 37.32 -24.07 7.56
CA ARG A 163 37.33 -23.01 8.58
C ARG A 163 35.90 -22.68 9.03
N ASP A 164 35.73 -22.37 10.31
CA ASP A 164 34.47 -21.81 10.81
C ASP A 164 34.29 -20.37 10.33
N GLU A 165 33.30 -20.14 9.46
CA GLU A 165 32.97 -18.79 8.94
C GLU A 165 32.51 -17.84 10.06
N GLN A 166 31.95 -18.37 11.16
CA GLN A 166 31.56 -17.58 12.33
C GLN A 166 32.77 -17.14 13.19
N GLU A 167 33.92 -17.81 13.06
CA GLU A 167 35.19 -17.46 13.69
C GLU A 167 36.19 -16.83 12.69
N ALA A 168 35.71 -16.20 11.61
CA ALA A 168 36.51 -15.26 10.83
C ALA A 168 36.83 -14.04 11.71
N GLY A 169 37.72 -14.26 12.69
CA GLY A 169 38.11 -13.31 13.71
C GLY A 169 38.71 -12.08 13.06
N GLY A 170 38.52 -10.94 13.71
CA GLY A 170 39.08 -9.66 13.28
C GLY A 170 40.57 -9.72 12.98
N GLU A 171 41.11 -8.64 12.43
CA GLU A 171 42.52 -8.50 11.99
C GLU A 171 43.57 -9.00 13.00
N ASP A 172 43.22 -9.14 14.29
CA ASP A 172 44.08 -9.59 15.40
C ASP A 172 43.87 -11.07 15.85
N SER A 173 43.30 -11.97 15.04
CA SER A 173 43.26 -13.41 15.39
C SER A 173 44.64 -14.09 15.30
N ILE A 174 44.85 -15.18 16.05
CA ILE A 174 46.15 -15.88 16.12
C ILE A 174 46.51 -16.51 14.77
N GLU A 175 45.52 -16.95 14.00
CA GLU A 175 45.68 -17.60 12.69
C GLU A 175 46.08 -16.62 11.60
N THR A 176 45.52 -15.39 11.63
CA THR A 176 45.95 -14.33 10.70
C THR A 176 47.35 -13.84 11.05
N MET A 177 47.71 -13.79 12.34
CA MET A 177 49.09 -13.53 12.76
C MET A 177 50.03 -14.65 12.28
N PHE A 178 49.66 -15.91 12.47
CA PHE A 178 50.44 -17.06 11.99
C PHE A 178 50.64 -17.02 10.47
N GLY A 179 49.58 -16.80 9.69
CA GLY A 179 49.64 -16.69 8.24
C GLY A 179 50.52 -15.52 7.76
N ARG A 180 50.42 -14.34 8.40
CA ARG A 180 51.27 -13.18 8.11
C ARG A 180 52.75 -13.46 8.39
N GLN A 181 53.04 -14.09 9.53
CA GLN A 181 54.42 -14.46 9.89
C GLN A 181 54.97 -15.51 8.92
N PHE A 182 54.18 -16.51 8.55
CA PHE A 182 54.56 -17.48 7.53
C PHE A 182 54.86 -16.83 6.17
N ALA A 183 54.00 -15.90 5.73
CA ALA A 183 54.20 -15.15 4.49
C ALA A 183 55.48 -14.29 4.54
N ARG A 184 55.81 -13.68 5.69
CA ARG A 184 57.09 -12.99 5.89
C ARG A 184 58.27 -13.94 5.72
N LEU A 185 58.26 -15.07 6.42
CA LEU A 185 59.35 -16.06 6.40
C LEU A 185 59.58 -16.68 5.02
N THR A 186 58.57 -16.63 4.15
CA THR A 186 58.62 -17.19 2.79
C THR A 186 58.79 -16.14 1.69
N SER A 187 58.69 -14.85 2.01
CA SER A 187 58.94 -13.76 1.07
C SER A 187 60.44 -13.64 0.84
N GLU A 188 60.90 -13.93 -0.37
CA GLU A 188 62.29 -13.70 -0.78
C GLU A 188 62.66 -12.23 -0.53
N SER A 189 63.57 -11.98 0.41
CA SER A 189 64.15 -10.64 0.55
C SER A 189 65.24 -10.48 -0.53
N PRO A 190 65.16 -9.46 -1.40
CA PRO A 190 66.27 -9.14 -2.27
C PRO A 190 67.40 -8.57 -1.41
N SER A 191 68.53 -9.26 -1.44
CA SER A 191 69.82 -8.90 -0.88
C SER A 191 70.07 -7.39 -0.76
N LEU A 192 70.19 -6.86 0.46
CA LEU A 192 70.92 -5.63 0.75
C LEU A 192 71.69 -5.77 2.06
N CYS A 193 72.94 -6.22 1.95
CA CYS A 193 73.94 -6.12 3.00
C CYS A 193 74.91 -4.97 2.64
N PRO A 194 75.15 -3.96 3.50
CA PRO A 194 76.34 -3.14 3.41
C PRO A 194 77.46 -3.72 4.29
N GLN A 195 78.40 -4.38 3.61
CA GLN A 195 79.86 -4.44 3.86
C GLN A 195 80.49 -5.21 5.06
N ALA A 196 81.24 -6.26 4.63
CA ALA A 196 82.59 -6.70 5.01
C ALA A 196 82.80 -7.37 6.40
N ALA A 197 83.54 -8.48 6.55
CA ALA A 197 84.82 -8.80 5.91
C ALA A 197 85.19 -10.31 5.86
N LYS A 198 85.86 -10.68 4.74
CA LYS A 198 86.93 -11.69 4.52
C LYS A 198 86.67 -13.22 4.64
N ARG A 199 86.73 -13.84 3.45
CA ARG A 199 87.35 -15.15 3.03
C ARG A 199 87.01 -16.40 3.89
N PHE A 200 86.36 -17.44 3.36
CA PHE A 200 86.87 -18.41 2.37
C PHE A 200 85.72 -19.29 1.83
N LYS A 201 85.88 -19.82 0.61
CA LYS A 201 85.01 -20.78 -0.10
C LYS A 201 84.83 -22.11 0.66
N LEU A 202 83.61 -22.68 0.63
CA LEU A 202 83.38 -24.11 0.41
C LEU A 202 81.99 -24.34 -0.22
N ASP A 203 81.94 -25.19 -1.24
CA ASP A 203 80.75 -25.55 -2.01
C ASP A 203 79.68 -26.27 -1.17
N ALA A 204 78.42 -25.89 -1.35
CA ALA A 204 77.27 -26.76 -1.09
C ALA A 204 76.22 -26.50 -2.19
N SER A 205 76.06 -27.52 -3.02
CA SER A 205 75.03 -27.64 -4.04
C SER A 205 73.67 -27.84 -3.39
N ASP A 206 72.83 -26.80 -3.36
CA ASP A 206 71.40 -26.97 -3.07
C ASP A 206 70.68 -27.45 -4.34
N PRO A 207 69.90 -28.55 -4.28
CA PRO A 207 69.05 -28.96 -5.39
C PRO A 207 67.86 -27.99 -5.50
N PRO A 208 67.34 -27.74 -6.71
CA PRO A 208 66.17 -26.90 -6.90
C PRO A 208 64.95 -27.54 -6.22
N VAL A 209 64.18 -26.70 -5.54
CA VAL A 209 62.89 -27.03 -4.91
C VAL A 209 62.02 -27.77 -5.93
N ARG A 210 61.87 -29.09 -5.73
CA ARG A 210 60.96 -29.92 -6.53
C ARG A 210 59.53 -29.49 -6.21
N SER A 211 58.76 -29.19 -7.25
CA SER A 211 57.30 -29.08 -7.17
C SER A 211 56.73 -30.34 -6.48
N PRO A 212 55.74 -30.23 -5.57
CA PRO A 212 55.15 -31.39 -4.92
C PRO A 212 54.62 -32.37 -5.97
N THR A 213 54.93 -33.65 -5.81
CA THR A 213 54.59 -34.72 -6.75
C THR A 213 53.18 -35.31 -6.56
N ALA A 214 52.48 -34.96 -5.48
CA ALA A 214 51.19 -35.55 -5.07
C ALA A 214 50.18 -34.52 -4.52
N ASP A 215 48.88 -34.82 -4.68
CA ASP A 215 47.76 -34.05 -4.13
C ASP A 215 47.42 -34.46 -2.69
N VAL A 216 46.71 -33.61 -1.94
CA VAL A 216 46.34 -33.85 -0.52
C VAL A 216 45.59 -35.18 -0.32
N LEU A 217 44.54 -35.44 -1.11
CA LEU A 217 43.77 -36.69 -0.99
C LEU A 217 44.63 -37.93 -1.30
N HIS A 218 45.55 -37.82 -2.26
CA HIS A 218 46.48 -38.90 -2.60
C HIS A 218 47.41 -39.24 -1.43
N ILE A 219 47.98 -38.22 -0.77
CA ILE A 219 48.83 -38.39 0.42
C ILE A 219 48.05 -39.11 1.53
N LEU A 220 46.81 -38.69 1.79
CA LEU A 220 45.99 -39.22 2.89
C LEU A 220 45.51 -40.66 2.63
N LEU A 221 45.04 -40.99 1.42
CA LEU A 221 44.58 -42.34 1.10
C LEU A 221 45.72 -43.37 1.10
N HIS A 222 46.89 -43.02 0.55
CA HIS A 222 48.06 -43.89 0.63
C HIS A 222 48.64 -43.97 2.05
N ALA A 223 48.54 -42.90 2.84
CA ALA A 223 48.84 -42.95 4.27
C ALA A 223 47.97 -43.97 5.00
N LEU A 224 46.66 -43.94 4.79
CA LEU A 224 45.74 -44.88 5.39
C LEU A 224 46.00 -46.32 4.93
N LYS A 225 46.29 -46.52 3.63
CA LYS A 225 46.63 -47.84 3.07
C LYS A 225 47.84 -48.48 3.76
N ASP A 226 48.86 -47.69 4.05
CA ASP A 226 50.07 -48.16 4.73
C ASP A 226 49.87 -48.34 6.25
N LEU A 227 48.87 -47.68 6.84
CA LEU A 227 48.54 -47.78 8.27
C LEU A 227 47.52 -48.88 8.60
N LYS A 228 46.96 -49.57 7.60
CA LYS A 228 45.85 -50.52 7.77
C LYS A 228 46.09 -51.63 8.81
N ASP A 229 47.33 -52.08 8.96
CA ASP A 229 47.72 -53.16 9.88
C ASP A 229 47.79 -52.70 11.35
N HIS A 230 47.78 -51.38 11.59
CA HIS A 230 47.84 -50.76 12.91
C HIS A 230 46.46 -50.38 13.48
N ILE A 231 45.39 -50.59 12.71
CA ILE A 231 44.00 -50.36 13.15
C ILE A 231 43.44 -51.65 13.74
N THR A 232 43.20 -51.66 15.05
CA THR A 232 42.79 -52.86 15.80
C THR A 232 41.35 -52.78 16.33
N THR A 233 40.72 -51.60 16.31
CA THR A 233 39.37 -51.38 16.83
C THR A 233 38.35 -51.15 15.71
N THR A 234 37.15 -51.72 15.89
CA THR A 234 36.02 -51.54 14.96
C THR A 234 35.65 -50.07 14.78
N ASP A 235 35.64 -49.28 15.85
CA ASP A 235 35.24 -47.86 15.79
C ASP A 235 36.19 -47.03 14.91
N LEU A 236 37.51 -47.24 15.01
CA LEU A 236 38.49 -46.58 14.14
C LEU A 236 38.41 -47.06 12.69
N CYS A 237 38.09 -48.34 12.44
CA CYS A 237 37.86 -48.83 11.08
C CYS A 237 36.65 -48.11 10.43
N LEU A 238 35.54 -48.03 11.17
CA LEU A 238 34.32 -47.35 10.71
C LEU A 238 34.57 -45.85 10.48
N GLN A 239 35.31 -45.20 11.38
CA GLN A 239 35.72 -43.81 11.24
C GLN A 239 36.61 -43.61 10.00
N ALA A 240 37.63 -44.44 9.81
CA ALA A 240 38.52 -44.36 8.66
C ALA A 240 37.79 -44.52 7.33
N LEU A 241 36.88 -45.50 7.24
CA LEU A 241 36.07 -45.72 6.03
C LEU A 241 35.10 -44.54 5.78
N SER A 242 34.44 -44.02 6.82
CA SER A 242 33.51 -42.90 6.65
C SER A 242 34.22 -41.63 6.16
N ILE A 243 35.35 -41.26 6.77
CA ILE A 243 36.16 -40.11 6.35
C ILE A 243 36.65 -40.31 4.91
N SER A 244 37.11 -41.50 4.56
CA SER A 244 37.62 -41.78 3.20
C SER A 244 36.52 -41.71 2.14
N LEU A 245 35.33 -42.22 2.44
CA LEU A 245 34.17 -42.17 1.55
C LEU A 245 33.59 -40.76 1.42
N ASP A 246 33.48 -40.02 2.53
CA ASP A 246 33.10 -38.61 2.51
C ASP A 246 34.11 -37.76 1.73
N ALA A 247 35.41 -38.06 1.88
CA ALA A 247 36.46 -37.40 1.11
C ALA A 247 36.38 -37.72 -0.39
N LEU A 248 36.17 -38.99 -0.76
CA LEU A 248 35.94 -39.38 -2.14
C LEU A 248 34.70 -38.70 -2.73
N TYR A 249 33.59 -38.68 -1.98
CA TYR A 249 32.34 -38.06 -2.41
C TYR A 249 32.51 -36.57 -2.68
N THR A 250 33.05 -35.83 -1.71
CA THR A 250 33.20 -34.36 -1.78
C THR A 250 34.28 -33.90 -2.77
N THR A 251 35.23 -34.76 -3.11
CA THR A 251 36.32 -34.44 -4.04
C THR A 251 36.01 -34.84 -5.49
N PHE A 252 35.23 -35.90 -5.74
CA PHE A 252 35.01 -36.43 -7.10
C PHE A 252 33.55 -36.45 -7.57
N LEU A 253 32.57 -36.52 -6.66
CA LEU A 253 31.17 -36.81 -7.02
C LEU A 253 30.23 -35.60 -6.93
N ILE A 254 30.71 -34.47 -6.40
CA ILE A 254 29.95 -33.22 -6.32
C ILE A 254 30.79 -32.01 -6.70
N ASP A 255 30.22 -31.10 -7.50
CA ASP A 255 30.83 -29.82 -7.88
C ASP A 255 30.21 -28.62 -7.14
N GLN A 256 29.05 -28.82 -6.51
CA GLN A 256 28.32 -27.81 -5.74
C GLN A 256 27.84 -28.38 -4.40
N ALA A 257 27.66 -27.52 -3.41
CA ALA A 257 27.13 -27.91 -2.10
C ALA A 257 25.72 -28.48 -2.24
N VAL A 258 25.51 -29.70 -1.73
CA VAL A 258 24.21 -30.37 -1.77
C VAL A 258 23.34 -29.83 -0.64
N MET A 259 22.33 -29.05 -1.00
CA MET A 259 21.38 -28.47 -0.05
C MET A 259 20.32 -29.51 0.34
N LEU A 260 20.48 -30.12 1.51
CA LEU A 260 19.45 -31.00 2.09
C LEU A 260 18.22 -30.20 2.56
N PRO A 261 17.00 -30.76 2.43
CA PRO A 261 15.82 -30.21 3.09
C PRO A 261 16.04 -30.11 4.61
N THR A 262 15.52 -29.05 5.23
CA THR A 262 15.69 -28.81 6.68
C THR A 262 15.15 -29.95 7.54
N GLU A 263 14.09 -30.63 7.09
CA GLU A 263 13.52 -31.80 7.75
C GLU A 263 14.50 -32.98 7.77
N GLU A 264 15.17 -33.25 6.65
CA GLU A 264 16.19 -34.29 6.56
C GLU A 264 17.41 -33.95 7.41
N LYS A 265 17.89 -32.68 7.36
CA LYS A 265 18.96 -32.20 8.25
C LYS A 265 18.60 -32.42 9.73
N MET A 266 17.37 -32.07 10.11
CA MET A 266 16.85 -32.25 11.47
C MET A 266 16.91 -33.73 11.89
N HIS A 267 16.42 -34.65 11.06
CA HIS A 267 16.43 -36.07 11.37
C HIS A 267 17.84 -36.63 11.56
N ILE A 268 18.79 -36.22 10.72
CA ILE A 268 20.18 -36.64 10.82
C ILE A 268 20.79 -36.12 12.14
N LEU A 269 20.65 -34.82 12.42
CA LEU A 269 21.16 -34.20 13.64
C LEU A 269 20.54 -34.81 14.90
N SER A 270 19.23 -35.04 14.92
CA SER A 270 18.54 -35.66 16.05
C SER A 270 18.97 -37.10 16.29
N LYS A 271 19.21 -37.89 15.24
CA LYS A 271 19.71 -39.27 15.37
C LYS A 271 21.16 -39.28 15.87
N GLU A 272 22.01 -38.40 15.35
CA GLU A 272 23.41 -38.26 15.77
C GLU A 272 23.53 -37.88 17.26
N VAL A 273 22.81 -36.84 17.67
CA VAL A 273 22.76 -36.38 19.05
C VAL A 273 22.22 -37.46 19.99
N SER A 274 21.17 -38.19 19.59
CA SER A 274 20.60 -39.28 20.39
C SER A 274 21.58 -40.45 20.61
N ILE A 275 22.46 -40.71 19.64
CA ILE A 275 23.49 -41.76 19.76
C ILE A 275 24.61 -41.29 20.71
N ARG A 276 25.01 -40.01 20.63
CA ARG A 276 26.04 -39.42 21.51
C ARG A 276 25.56 -39.27 22.97
N GLU A 277 24.29 -38.92 23.19
CA GLU A 277 23.71 -38.77 24.53
C GLU A 277 23.71 -40.07 25.34
N LYS A 278 23.51 -41.23 24.68
CA LYS A 278 23.59 -42.56 25.32
C LYS A 278 24.98 -42.90 25.89
N LYS A 279 26.03 -42.15 25.53
CA LYS A 279 27.41 -42.33 26.00
C LYS A 279 27.83 -41.37 27.14
N ASN A 280 26.88 -40.75 27.86
CA ASN A 280 27.06 -39.79 28.98
C ASN A 280 27.43 -38.35 28.58
N GLU A 281 27.27 -37.95 27.32
CA GLU A 281 27.39 -36.55 26.91
C GLU A 281 26.04 -35.84 27.08
N LYS A 282 25.98 -34.77 27.88
CA LYS A 282 24.76 -33.97 28.02
C LYS A 282 24.53 -33.18 26.73
N LEU A 283 23.28 -33.17 26.26
CA LEU A 283 22.84 -32.31 25.16
C LEU A 283 23.30 -30.86 25.37
N SER A 284 24.19 -30.38 24.51
CA SER A 284 24.77 -29.04 24.57
C SER A 284 24.77 -28.39 23.18
N PRO A 285 24.79 -27.04 23.08
CA PRO A 285 24.83 -26.35 21.79
C PRO A 285 26.11 -26.66 21.02
N GLU A 286 27.24 -26.90 21.70
CA GLU A 286 28.53 -27.24 21.08
C GLU A 286 28.46 -28.59 20.35
N LEU A 287 27.77 -29.59 20.93
CA LEU A 287 27.58 -30.89 20.29
C LEU A 287 26.75 -30.80 19.00
N ILE A 288 25.71 -29.94 19.00
CA ILE A 288 24.88 -29.72 17.81
C ILE A 288 25.65 -28.95 16.75
N GLN A 289 26.43 -27.95 17.16
CA GLN A 289 27.29 -27.19 16.25
C GLN A 289 28.33 -28.11 15.59
N GLU A 290 28.95 -29.00 16.36
CA GLU A 290 29.91 -29.98 15.83
C GLU A 290 29.25 -30.95 14.84
N ALA A 291 28.05 -31.45 15.16
CA ALA A 291 27.26 -32.27 14.24
C ALA A 291 26.87 -31.51 12.95
N GLN A 292 26.57 -30.20 13.04
CA GLN A 292 26.33 -29.36 11.86
C GLN A 292 27.59 -29.22 11.00
N ARG A 293 28.77 -29.04 11.61
CA ARG A 293 30.05 -29.03 10.87
C ARG A 293 30.32 -30.37 10.19
N ASP A 294 30.10 -31.48 10.89
CA ASP A 294 30.24 -32.83 10.33
C ASP A 294 29.32 -33.02 9.11
N LEU A 295 28.05 -32.63 9.24
CA LEU A 295 27.07 -32.73 8.16
C LEU A 295 27.44 -31.84 6.97
N ARG A 296 27.87 -30.60 7.22
CA ARG A 296 28.29 -29.65 6.17
C ARG A 296 29.51 -30.17 5.41
N ALA A 297 30.52 -30.68 6.12
CA ALA A 297 31.74 -31.24 5.55
C ALA A 297 31.45 -32.38 4.56
N SER A 298 30.45 -33.20 4.87
CA SER A 298 30.07 -34.37 4.06
C SER A 298 29.22 -34.02 2.82
N HIS A 299 28.72 -32.79 2.69
CA HIS A 299 27.83 -32.33 1.61
C HIS A 299 28.38 -31.14 0.80
N THR A 300 29.54 -30.61 1.18
CA THR A 300 30.18 -29.46 0.52
C THR A 300 31.38 -29.94 -0.30
N PRO A 301 31.58 -29.47 -1.54
CA PRO A 301 32.75 -29.81 -2.33
C PRO A 301 34.04 -29.49 -1.58
N SER A 302 34.99 -30.42 -1.61
CA SER A 302 36.29 -30.23 -0.97
C SER A 302 37.07 -29.12 -1.70
N GLN A 303 37.76 -28.28 -0.94
CA GLN A 303 38.73 -27.33 -1.50
C GLN A 303 39.97 -28.02 -2.08
N PHE A 304 40.21 -29.30 -1.73
CA PHE A 304 41.33 -30.09 -2.19
C PHE A 304 40.95 -30.89 -3.44
N GLN A 305 40.78 -30.19 -4.55
CA GLN A 305 40.47 -30.81 -5.83
C GLN A 305 41.67 -31.63 -6.34
N PRO A 306 41.44 -32.83 -6.90
CA PRO A 306 42.50 -33.73 -7.32
C PRO A 306 43.05 -33.27 -8.67
N SER A 307 44.38 -33.19 -8.81
CA SER A 307 45.04 -32.84 -10.07
C SER A 307 45.55 -34.08 -10.82
N ARG A 308 45.83 -35.18 -10.12
CA ARG A 308 46.40 -36.43 -10.69
C ARG A 308 45.62 -37.70 -10.38
N MET A 309 45.04 -37.83 -9.19
CA MET A 309 44.34 -39.05 -8.76
C MET A 309 42.97 -39.19 -9.45
N LYS A 310 42.65 -40.38 -9.97
CA LYS A 310 41.34 -40.65 -10.59
C LYS A 310 40.35 -41.24 -9.57
N LEU A 311 39.04 -41.05 -9.80
CA LEU A 311 37.96 -41.62 -8.98
C LEU A 311 38.09 -43.15 -8.81
N GLY A 312 38.33 -43.89 -9.90
CA GLY A 312 38.45 -45.36 -9.84
C GLY A 312 39.63 -45.83 -8.98
N GLU A 313 40.76 -45.10 -8.99
CA GLU A 313 41.91 -45.40 -8.14
C GLU A 313 41.61 -45.18 -6.65
N ALA A 314 40.94 -44.07 -6.32
CA ALA A 314 40.54 -43.77 -4.95
C ALA A 314 39.51 -44.78 -4.43
N LEU A 315 38.52 -45.12 -5.26
CA LEU A 315 37.48 -46.09 -4.92
C LEU A 315 38.07 -47.47 -4.63
N LYS A 316 38.99 -47.94 -5.49
CA LYS A 316 39.70 -49.21 -5.32
C LYS A 316 40.51 -49.28 -4.02
N ILE A 317 41.19 -48.20 -3.62
CA ILE A 317 41.91 -48.18 -2.34
C ILE A 317 40.95 -48.37 -1.16
N ILE A 318 39.81 -47.69 -1.19
CA ILE A 318 38.82 -47.73 -0.10
C ILE A 318 38.15 -49.12 -0.03
N THR A 319 37.83 -49.73 -1.16
CA THR A 319 37.22 -51.06 -1.20
C THR A 319 38.21 -52.16 -0.78
N GLU A 320 39.47 -52.10 -1.22
CA GLU A 320 40.55 -52.99 -0.74
C GLU A 320 40.71 -52.92 0.79
N LEU A 321 40.63 -51.72 1.37
CA LEU A 321 40.68 -51.51 2.82
C LEU A 321 39.45 -52.08 3.53
N SER A 322 38.26 -51.85 2.97
CA SER A 322 37.00 -52.40 3.50
C SER A 322 37.04 -53.92 3.54
N GLN A 323 37.44 -54.57 2.44
CA GLN A 323 37.60 -56.02 2.37
C GLN A 323 38.63 -56.56 3.36
N PHE A 324 39.78 -55.87 3.48
CA PHE A 324 40.83 -56.27 4.41
C PHE A 324 40.32 -56.30 5.86
N TRP A 325 39.63 -55.25 6.30
CA TRP A 325 39.06 -55.19 7.66
C TRP A 325 37.83 -56.09 7.84
N GLN A 326 37.05 -56.34 6.78
CA GLN A 326 35.94 -57.30 6.80
C GLN A 326 36.45 -58.72 7.00
N ASN A 327 37.47 -59.13 6.24
CA ASN A 327 38.13 -60.43 6.37
C ASN A 327 38.83 -60.59 7.74
N GLY A 328 39.31 -59.47 8.31
CA GLY A 328 39.86 -59.40 9.67
C GLY A 328 38.82 -59.47 10.81
N GLY A 329 37.52 -59.51 10.49
CA GLY A 329 36.43 -59.59 11.47
C GLY A 329 36.14 -58.29 12.23
N LEU A 330 36.72 -57.16 11.80
CA LEU A 330 36.58 -55.86 12.46
C LEU A 330 35.28 -55.13 12.09
N LEU A 331 34.56 -55.57 11.04
CA LEU A 331 33.32 -54.95 10.53
C LEU A 331 32.04 -55.76 10.85
N ASN A 332 32.04 -56.58 11.91
CA ASN A 332 30.89 -57.43 12.28
C ASN A 332 29.82 -56.70 13.11
N VAL A 333 28.57 -57.14 12.96
CA VAL A 333 27.32 -56.53 13.46
C VAL A 333 27.34 -56.30 15.00
N HIS A 334 27.18 -55.05 15.41
CA HIS A 334 26.92 -54.67 16.81
C HIS A 334 25.41 -54.52 17.07
N GLU A 335 24.94 -54.96 18.25
CA GLU A 335 23.52 -54.86 18.68
C GLU A 335 23.00 -53.41 18.84
N SER A 336 23.90 -52.41 18.88
CA SER A 336 23.55 -50.99 18.93
C SER A 336 24.46 -50.17 18.01
N PRO A 337 23.93 -49.19 17.24
CA PRO A 337 24.73 -48.40 16.32
C PRO A 337 25.68 -47.48 17.08
N SER A 338 26.98 -47.59 16.82
CA SER A 338 27.94 -46.57 17.22
C SER A 338 27.79 -45.32 16.33
N TYR A 339 28.28 -44.18 16.79
CA TYR A 339 28.31 -42.95 15.99
C TYR A 339 29.05 -43.17 14.66
N SER A 340 30.21 -43.81 14.70
CA SER A 340 31.02 -44.15 13.52
C SER A 340 30.30 -45.09 12.56
N ALA A 341 29.49 -46.04 13.07
CA ALA A 341 28.70 -46.94 12.23
C ALA A 341 27.57 -46.20 11.49
N PHE A 342 26.86 -45.30 12.19
CA PHE A 342 25.82 -44.46 11.58
C PHE A 342 26.42 -43.53 10.51
N LYS A 343 27.57 -42.92 10.78
CA LYS A 343 28.25 -42.06 9.81
C LYS A 343 28.71 -42.83 8.58
N LEU A 344 29.25 -44.04 8.76
CA LEU A 344 29.64 -44.90 7.64
C LEU A 344 28.43 -45.31 6.79
N GLU A 345 27.32 -45.72 7.41
CA GLU A 345 26.06 -46.05 6.72
C GLU A 345 25.63 -44.89 5.79
N GLN A 346 25.62 -43.65 6.31
CA GLN A 346 25.30 -42.47 5.52
C GLN A 346 26.31 -42.22 4.39
N SER A 347 27.61 -42.37 4.66
CA SER A 347 28.68 -42.13 3.69
C SER A 347 28.58 -43.11 2.51
N VAL A 348 28.39 -44.40 2.80
CA VAL A 348 28.23 -45.46 1.79
C VAL A 348 26.97 -45.23 0.96
N GLN A 349 25.83 -44.93 1.61
CA GLN A 349 24.57 -44.64 0.91
C GLN A 349 24.72 -43.44 -0.04
N ARG A 350 25.40 -42.38 0.40
CA ARG A 350 25.60 -41.16 -0.39
C ARG A 350 26.47 -41.41 -1.62
N VAL A 351 27.60 -42.10 -1.42
CA VAL A 351 28.52 -42.49 -2.51
C VAL A 351 27.80 -43.39 -3.53
N LEU A 352 27.10 -44.44 -3.07
CA LEU A 352 26.33 -45.33 -3.96
C LEU A 352 25.26 -44.58 -4.75
N THR A 353 24.54 -43.66 -4.11
CA THR A 353 23.49 -42.87 -4.78
C THR A 353 24.08 -41.94 -5.86
N ALA A 354 25.22 -41.30 -5.59
CA ALA A 354 25.88 -40.44 -6.59
C ALA A 354 26.52 -41.23 -7.73
N LEU A 355 27.15 -42.38 -7.44
CA LEU A 355 27.68 -43.29 -8.44
C LEU A 355 26.61 -43.89 -9.37
N GLN A 356 25.35 -43.97 -8.91
CA GLN A 356 24.20 -44.37 -9.75
C GLN A 356 23.69 -43.21 -10.62
N LYS A 357 23.74 -41.97 -10.12
CA LYS A 357 23.30 -40.78 -10.88
C LYS A 357 24.31 -40.34 -11.95
N ALA A 358 25.58 -40.67 -11.79
CA ALA A 358 26.67 -40.29 -12.70
C ALA A 358 26.75 -41.15 -13.99
N GLU A 359 25.92 -42.17 -14.16
CA GLU A 359 25.93 -43.08 -15.32
C GLU A 359 25.20 -42.50 -16.56
N VAL A 360 25.79 -41.49 -17.22
CA VAL A 360 25.68 -41.22 -18.68
C VAL A 360 26.93 -40.37 -19.03
N PRO A 361 27.87 -40.72 -19.95
CA PRO A 361 27.73 -41.48 -21.21
C PRO A 361 28.78 -42.59 -21.48
N GLU A 362 28.50 -43.36 -22.54
CA GLU A 362 29.21 -44.51 -23.12
C GLU A 362 30.75 -44.37 -23.29
N THR A 363 31.55 -45.10 -22.50
CA THR A 363 32.83 -45.68 -22.95
C THR A 363 33.08 -47.03 -22.26
N VAL A 364 33.23 -48.08 -23.07
CA VAL A 364 32.98 -49.50 -22.72
C VAL A 364 34.14 -50.18 -21.96
N THR A 365 35.17 -49.45 -21.49
CA THR A 365 36.39 -50.07 -20.91
C THR A 365 36.74 -49.67 -19.49
N GLU A 366 36.17 -48.60 -18.92
CA GLU A 366 36.37 -48.24 -17.49
C GLU A 366 35.17 -48.67 -16.59
N MET A 367 34.15 -49.31 -17.17
CA MET A 367 32.90 -49.68 -16.49
C MET A 367 32.98 -50.97 -15.66
N ASP A 368 33.80 -51.95 -16.05
CA ASP A 368 33.84 -53.28 -15.40
C ASP A 368 34.52 -53.21 -14.01
N ASP A 369 35.61 -52.43 -13.90
CA ASP A 369 36.36 -52.14 -12.66
C ASP A 369 35.71 -51.03 -11.78
N GLN A 370 34.45 -50.66 -12.04
CA GLN A 370 33.69 -49.79 -11.14
C GLN A 370 32.46 -50.49 -10.60
N GLU A 371 31.87 -51.41 -11.37
CA GLU A 371 30.72 -52.19 -10.92
C GLU A 371 31.09 -53.19 -9.83
N THR A 372 32.31 -53.76 -9.86
CA THR A 372 32.85 -54.60 -8.79
C THR A 372 32.91 -53.86 -7.46
N GLU A 373 33.48 -52.66 -7.46
CA GLU A 373 33.64 -51.79 -6.30
C GLU A 373 32.28 -51.30 -5.77
N LYS A 374 31.32 -50.99 -6.66
CA LYS A 374 29.94 -50.67 -6.28
C LYS A 374 29.28 -51.83 -5.54
N ASN A 375 29.48 -53.07 -5.99
CA ASN A 375 28.91 -54.25 -5.36
C ASN A 375 29.53 -54.52 -3.99
N GLU A 376 30.82 -54.27 -3.82
CA GLU A 376 31.49 -54.34 -2.51
C GLU A 376 30.94 -53.29 -1.53
N LEU A 377 30.69 -52.05 -1.99
CA LEU A 377 30.04 -51.03 -1.17
C LEU A 377 28.58 -51.38 -0.84
N ARG A 378 27.83 -52.01 -1.75
CA ARG A 378 26.49 -52.55 -1.44
C ARG A 378 26.55 -53.61 -0.36
N GLY A 379 27.50 -54.55 -0.46
CA GLY A 379 27.73 -55.57 0.57
C GLY A 379 28.11 -54.98 1.93
N LEU A 380 28.92 -53.91 1.94
CA LEU A 380 29.24 -53.16 3.16
C LEU A 380 28.00 -52.49 3.75
N LEU A 381 27.14 -51.86 2.95
CA LEU A 381 25.90 -51.25 3.41
C LEU A 381 24.95 -52.28 4.05
N GLU A 382 24.78 -53.45 3.42
CA GLU A 382 23.97 -54.54 3.96
C GLU A 382 24.47 -55.02 5.33
N SER A 383 25.80 -55.04 5.52
CA SER A 383 26.41 -55.40 6.81
C SER A 383 26.19 -54.36 7.92
N LEU A 384 25.83 -53.12 7.55
CA LEU A 384 25.57 -51.99 8.44
C LEU A 384 24.07 -51.75 8.69
N ALA A 385 23.19 -52.64 8.24
CA ALA A 385 21.74 -52.45 8.37
C ALA A 385 21.29 -52.49 9.85
N PHE A 386 21.06 -51.31 10.44
CA PHE A 386 20.50 -51.17 11.79
C PHE A 386 18.97 -51.02 11.74
N PRO A 387 18.22 -51.50 12.76
CA PRO A 387 16.80 -51.19 12.86
C PRO A 387 16.62 -49.67 12.95
N ALA A 388 15.78 -49.12 12.06
CA ALA A 388 15.49 -47.68 11.98
C ALA A 388 15.02 -47.18 13.35
N THR A 389 15.95 -46.61 14.12
CA THR A 389 15.62 -45.97 15.39
C THR A 389 14.99 -44.63 15.04
N GLN A 390 13.67 -44.62 14.86
CA GLN A 390 12.92 -43.39 14.56
C GLN A 390 13.15 -42.39 15.69
N SER A 391 13.59 -41.18 15.35
CA SER A 391 13.71 -40.11 16.33
C SER A 391 12.31 -39.71 16.81
N THR A 392 12.12 -39.59 18.11
CA THR A 392 10.82 -39.18 18.65
C THR A 392 10.57 -37.70 18.30
N PRO A 393 9.31 -37.29 18.06
CA PRO A 393 8.99 -35.89 17.76
C PRO A 393 9.45 -34.94 18.87
N ASP A 394 9.49 -35.42 20.12
CA ASP A 394 10.01 -34.65 21.26
C ASP A 394 11.54 -34.45 21.22
N ALA A 395 12.31 -35.45 20.76
CA ALA A 395 13.75 -35.29 20.55
C ALA A 395 14.05 -34.30 19.41
N ASN A 396 13.27 -34.39 18.32
CA ASN A 396 13.35 -33.47 17.17
C ASN A 396 13.03 -32.03 17.58
N ALA A 397 11.98 -31.83 18.37
CA ALA A 397 11.61 -30.52 18.90
C ALA A 397 12.69 -29.94 19.83
N ARG A 398 13.32 -30.77 20.68
CA ARG A 398 14.40 -30.34 21.58
C ARG A 398 15.66 -29.89 20.82
N VAL A 399 16.12 -30.66 19.85
CA VAL A 399 17.29 -30.29 19.02
C VAL A 399 17.01 -29.01 18.26
N THR A 400 15.84 -28.91 17.62
CA THR A 400 15.43 -27.72 16.86
C THR A 400 15.31 -26.49 17.76
N ALA A 401 14.77 -26.63 18.97
CA ALA A 401 14.68 -25.54 19.93
C ALA A 401 16.07 -25.03 20.37
N ILE A 402 17.08 -25.90 20.52
CA ILE A 402 18.45 -25.47 20.83
C ILE A 402 19.07 -24.72 19.65
N ILE A 403 18.90 -25.21 18.43
CA ILE A 403 19.36 -24.52 17.21
C ILE A 403 18.80 -23.08 17.16
N ILE A 404 17.50 -22.92 17.43
CA ILE A 404 16.83 -21.61 17.41
C ILE A 404 17.29 -20.73 18.59
N ASN A 405 17.29 -21.26 19.82
CA ASN A 405 17.65 -20.50 21.03
C ASN A 405 19.08 -19.95 20.98
N HIS A 406 20.02 -20.72 20.40
CA HIS A 406 21.42 -20.35 20.31
C HIS A 406 21.81 -19.75 18.95
N ARG A 407 20.86 -19.57 18.02
CA ARG A 407 21.07 -19.04 16.67
C ARG A 407 22.19 -19.76 15.91
N LEU A 408 22.17 -21.09 15.98
CA LEU A 408 23.13 -21.94 15.26
C LEU A 408 22.89 -21.86 13.74
N GLU A 409 23.70 -22.57 12.96
CA GLU A 409 23.60 -22.55 11.50
C GLU A 409 22.16 -22.87 11.03
N ASP A 410 21.68 -22.13 10.02
CA ASP A 410 20.39 -22.35 9.36
C ASP A 410 19.15 -22.15 10.27
N TYR A 411 19.31 -21.52 11.45
CA TYR A 411 18.24 -21.41 12.47
C TYR A 411 16.92 -20.82 11.96
N GLN A 412 16.95 -19.98 10.91
CA GLN A 412 15.74 -19.40 10.32
C GLN A 412 14.88 -20.45 9.62
N ASN A 413 15.49 -21.34 8.84
CA ASN A 413 14.76 -22.43 8.19
C ASN A 413 14.27 -23.46 9.21
N PHE A 414 15.06 -23.72 10.26
CA PHE A 414 14.62 -24.53 11.40
C PHE A 414 13.45 -23.89 12.15
N ALA A 415 13.36 -22.56 12.26
CA ALA A 415 12.20 -21.87 12.83
C ALA A 415 10.94 -22.04 11.97
N VAL A 416 11.06 -22.04 10.64
CA VAL A 416 9.93 -22.35 9.73
C VAL A 416 9.44 -23.78 9.93
N LEU A 417 10.35 -24.76 10.02
CA LEU A 417 10.01 -26.16 10.29
C LEU A 417 9.33 -26.30 11.67
N PHE A 418 9.89 -25.67 12.70
CA PHE A 418 9.37 -25.68 14.07
C PHE A 418 7.93 -25.14 14.19
N ALA A 419 7.58 -24.17 13.34
CA ALA A 419 6.24 -23.63 13.23
C ALA A 419 5.28 -24.49 12.40
N SER A 420 5.81 -25.30 11.47
CA SER A 420 5.03 -26.12 10.54
C SER A 420 4.59 -27.45 11.16
N GLU A 421 5.41 -28.02 12.04
CA GLU A 421 5.19 -29.33 12.64
C GLU A 421 4.16 -29.30 13.77
N GLN A 422 2.93 -29.71 13.46
CA GLN A 422 1.84 -29.79 14.45
C GLN A 422 2.12 -30.82 15.56
N SER A 423 2.88 -31.87 15.23
CA SER A 423 3.23 -32.95 16.17
C SER A 423 4.08 -32.44 17.35
N TRP A 424 4.92 -31.42 17.13
CA TRP A 424 5.79 -30.84 18.15
C TRP A 424 5.05 -29.89 19.08
N ALA A 425 3.92 -29.35 18.62
CA ALA A 425 3.07 -28.52 19.45
C ALA A 425 2.45 -29.31 20.61
N ALA A 426 2.45 -30.65 20.59
CA ALA A 426 2.06 -31.46 21.75
C ALA A 426 3.03 -31.33 22.94
N CYS A 427 4.30 -30.95 22.70
CA CYS A 427 5.30 -30.66 23.74
C CYS A 427 5.14 -29.22 24.26
N ASP A 428 3.96 -28.93 24.81
CA ASP A 428 3.41 -27.57 25.05
C ASP A 428 4.39 -26.57 25.68
N GLU A 429 5.11 -26.93 26.74
CA GLU A 429 5.97 -25.97 27.44
C GLU A 429 7.24 -25.60 26.68
N LEU A 430 7.94 -26.58 26.12
CA LEU A 430 9.16 -26.35 25.35
C LEU A 430 8.87 -25.55 24.09
N TRP A 431 7.77 -25.89 23.40
CA TRP A 431 7.37 -25.25 22.16
C TRP A 431 6.97 -23.78 22.37
N ILE A 432 6.10 -23.49 23.35
CA ILE A 432 5.70 -22.11 23.64
C ILE A 432 6.87 -21.27 24.17
N ASN A 433 7.72 -21.83 25.04
CA ASN A 433 8.87 -21.10 25.59
C ASN A 433 9.90 -20.74 24.51
N CYS A 434 10.11 -21.61 23.51
CA CYS A 434 10.99 -21.32 22.38
C CYS A 434 10.43 -20.17 21.52
N LEU A 435 9.14 -20.19 21.20
CA LEU A 435 8.47 -19.11 20.45
C LEU A 435 8.55 -17.77 21.19
N GLU A 436 8.28 -17.77 22.51
CA GLU A 436 8.27 -16.56 23.33
C GLU A 436 9.66 -15.90 23.41
N LYS A 437 10.74 -16.69 23.54
CA LYS A 437 12.11 -16.18 23.61
C LYS A 437 12.66 -15.73 22.26
N ASN A 438 12.22 -16.33 21.15
CA ASN A 438 12.82 -16.14 19.84
C ASN A 438 11.86 -15.53 18.81
N GLN A 439 10.96 -14.62 19.23
CA GLN A 439 9.95 -14.00 18.36
C GLN A 439 10.50 -13.49 17.03
N ALA A 440 11.72 -12.92 17.04
CA ALA A 440 12.39 -12.42 15.83
C ALA A 440 12.61 -13.48 14.75
N ALA A 441 12.84 -14.75 15.13
CA ALA A 441 13.04 -15.85 14.20
C ALA A 441 11.73 -16.25 13.47
N PHE A 442 10.57 -15.86 14.00
CA PHE A 442 9.25 -16.22 13.47
C PHE A 442 8.54 -15.07 12.74
N GLN A 443 9.25 -13.98 12.42
CA GLN A 443 8.72 -12.78 11.75
C GLN A 443 8.44 -12.95 10.25
N GLN A 444 8.31 -14.18 9.75
CA GLN A 444 7.86 -14.44 8.38
C GLN A 444 6.35 -14.66 8.37
N HIS A 445 5.63 -14.00 7.45
CA HIS A 445 4.17 -14.09 7.36
C HIS A 445 3.66 -15.55 7.21
N ASN A 446 4.31 -16.37 6.37
CA ASN A 446 3.94 -17.78 6.20
C ASN A 446 4.08 -18.60 7.49
N THR A 447 5.16 -18.37 8.23
CA THR A 447 5.44 -19.01 9.53
C THR A 447 4.37 -18.64 10.55
N LEU A 448 4.03 -17.36 10.63
CA LEU A 448 2.99 -16.85 11.54
C LEU A 448 1.60 -17.44 11.22
N ILE A 449 1.28 -17.63 9.94
CA ILE A 449 0.02 -18.24 9.50
C ILE A 449 -0.04 -19.74 9.83
N LYS A 450 1.07 -20.47 9.68
CA LYS A 450 1.16 -21.87 10.13
C LYS A 450 0.96 -22.00 11.65
N LEU A 451 1.65 -21.16 12.44
CA LEU A 451 1.44 -21.10 13.89
C LEU A 451 -0.01 -20.77 14.27
N SER A 452 -0.64 -19.87 13.51
CA SER A 452 -2.04 -19.50 13.67
C SER A 452 -2.97 -20.68 13.43
N SER A 453 -2.71 -21.49 12.39
CA SER A 453 -3.47 -22.71 12.12
C SER A 453 -3.33 -23.74 13.24
N THR A 454 -2.13 -23.87 13.82
CA THR A 454 -1.87 -24.74 14.98
C THR A 454 -2.62 -24.26 16.23
N LEU A 455 -2.61 -22.94 16.52
CA LEU A 455 -3.41 -22.36 17.60
C LEU A 455 -4.91 -22.63 17.39
N MET A 456 -5.42 -22.42 16.17
CA MET A 456 -6.81 -22.74 15.86
C MET A 456 -7.10 -24.22 16.12
N SER A 457 -6.26 -25.15 15.65
CA SER A 457 -6.45 -26.58 15.92
C SER A 457 -6.51 -26.89 17.43
N LYS A 458 -5.67 -26.24 18.25
CA LYS A 458 -5.67 -26.41 19.71
C LYS A 458 -6.93 -25.85 20.37
N LEU A 459 -7.39 -24.67 19.94
CA LEU A 459 -8.62 -24.04 20.46
C LEU A 459 -9.87 -24.89 20.19
N HIS A 460 -9.83 -25.73 19.15
CA HIS A 460 -10.93 -26.62 18.75
C HIS A 460 -10.76 -28.07 19.27
N SER A 461 -9.75 -28.37 20.08
CA SER A 461 -9.59 -29.68 20.70
C SER A 461 -10.64 -29.92 21.81
N GLU A 462 -10.90 -31.19 22.17
CA GLU A 462 -11.94 -31.55 23.16
C GLU A 462 -11.67 -31.00 24.58
N SER A 463 -10.41 -30.66 24.91
CA SER A 463 -10.00 -30.13 26.23
C SER A 463 -8.91 -29.04 26.11
N PRO A 464 -9.27 -27.83 25.62
CA PRO A 464 -8.28 -26.79 25.35
C PRO A 464 -7.71 -26.24 26.67
N ASN A 465 -6.38 -26.24 26.80
CA ASN A 465 -5.72 -25.55 27.91
C ASN A 465 -5.80 -24.02 27.71
N VAL A 466 -6.78 -23.40 28.34
CA VAL A 466 -7.13 -21.97 28.17
C VAL A 466 -5.95 -21.03 28.48
N SER A 467 -5.14 -21.34 29.49
CA SER A 467 -4.02 -20.47 29.90
C SER A 467 -2.91 -20.46 28.84
N GLN A 468 -2.58 -21.63 28.30
CA GLN A 468 -1.60 -21.80 27.23
C GLN A 468 -2.10 -21.21 25.91
N CYS A 469 -3.37 -21.41 25.55
CA CYS A 469 -3.95 -20.82 24.35
C CYS A 469 -3.92 -19.29 24.39
N ARG A 470 -4.22 -18.68 25.56
CA ARG A 470 -4.10 -17.23 25.75
C ARG A 470 -2.65 -16.75 25.65
N LYS A 471 -1.70 -17.49 26.23
CA LYS A 471 -0.27 -17.17 26.13
C LYS A 471 0.20 -17.23 24.68
N LEU A 472 -0.18 -18.27 23.93
CA LEU A 472 0.16 -18.42 22.52
C LEU A 472 -0.48 -17.34 21.65
N MET A 473 -1.77 -17.05 21.83
CA MET A 473 -2.45 -15.96 21.10
C MET A 473 -1.75 -14.61 21.31
N LYS A 474 -1.31 -14.33 22.54
CA LYS A 474 -0.51 -13.13 22.86
C LYS A 474 0.84 -13.14 22.13
N VAL A 475 1.60 -14.24 22.19
CA VAL A 475 2.90 -14.35 21.50
C VAL A 475 2.74 -14.17 19.99
N LEU A 476 1.73 -14.77 19.36
CA LEU A 476 1.46 -14.58 17.94
C LEU A 476 1.07 -13.14 17.59
N ALA A 477 0.25 -12.49 18.43
CA ALA A 477 -0.10 -11.08 18.25
C ALA A 477 1.13 -10.17 18.41
N ASP A 478 2.07 -10.50 19.31
CA ASP A 478 3.32 -9.76 19.53
C ASP A 478 4.28 -9.93 18.34
N ILE A 479 4.43 -11.16 17.82
CA ILE A 479 5.18 -11.44 16.57
C ILE A 479 4.57 -10.67 15.40
N PHE A 480 3.24 -10.72 15.23
CA PHE A 480 2.54 -9.95 14.20
C PHE A 480 2.78 -8.43 14.34
N SER A 481 2.78 -7.92 15.57
CA SER A 481 2.95 -6.48 15.84
C SER A 481 4.35 -5.98 15.43
N ALA A 482 5.36 -6.84 15.50
CA ALA A 482 6.73 -6.55 15.10
C ALA A 482 6.97 -6.61 13.58
N LEU A 483 6.00 -7.10 12.78
CA LEU A 483 6.09 -7.15 11.32
C LEU A 483 6.09 -5.76 10.68
N SER A 484 6.71 -5.67 9.50
CA SER A 484 6.58 -4.54 8.58
C SER A 484 5.11 -4.33 8.16
N LEU A 485 4.74 -3.14 7.70
CA LEU A 485 3.35 -2.89 7.26
C LEU A 485 2.98 -3.77 6.04
N GLU A 486 3.93 -4.05 5.16
CA GLU A 486 3.75 -4.94 4.02
C GLU A 486 3.45 -6.38 4.48
N ASP A 487 4.26 -6.91 5.39
CA ASP A 487 4.09 -8.27 5.92
C ASP A 487 2.84 -8.41 6.79
N LYS A 488 2.46 -7.35 7.52
CA LYS A 488 1.15 -7.28 8.22
C LYS A 488 0.01 -7.44 7.23
N ASN A 489 0.07 -6.76 6.08
CA ASN A 489 -0.97 -6.87 5.07
C ASN A 489 -1.02 -8.27 4.42
N LYS A 490 0.13 -8.88 4.12
CA LYS A 490 0.21 -10.27 3.65
C LYS A 490 -0.39 -11.25 4.67
N ALA A 491 -0.05 -11.09 5.95
CA ALA A 491 -0.58 -11.91 7.03
C ALA A 491 -2.09 -11.70 7.26
N LEU A 492 -2.60 -10.47 7.18
CA LEU A 492 -4.04 -10.18 7.28
C LEU A 492 -4.84 -10.80 6.13
N ALA A 493 -4.32 -10.72 4.90
CA ALA A 493 -4.93 -11.35 3.74
C ALA A 493 -4.98 -12.88 3.89
N ALA A 494 -3.88 -13.49 4.34
CA ALA A 494 -3.82 -14.92 4.61
C ALA A 494 -4.74 -15.35 5.76
N MET A 495 -4.84 -14.54 6.83
CA MET A 495 -5.76 -14.80 7.94
C MET A 495 -7.23 -14.76 7.49
N LEU A 496 -7.61 -13.79 6.67
CA LEU A 496 -8.96 -13.71 6.09
C LEU A 496 -9.29 -14.91 5.21
N ARG A 497 -8.31 -15.44 4.46
CA ARG A 497 -8.48 -16.68 3.68
C ARG A 497 -8.70 -17.90 4.57
N LEU A 498 -8.10 -17.94 5.76
CA LEU A 498 -8.34 -19.00 6.74
C LEU A 498 -9.71 -18.90 7.41
N SER A 499 -10.10 -17.71 7.85
CA SER A 499 -11.35 -17.48 8.59
C SER A 499 -11.70 -16.00 8.64
N SER A 500 -12.94 -15.63 8.29
CA SER A 500 -13.42 -14.24 8.46
C SER A 500 -13.43 -13.79 9.92
N ARG A 501 -13.57 -14.74 10.86
CA ARG A 501 -13.55 -14.51 12.31
C ARG A 501 -12.18 -14.80 12.95
N GLY A 502 -11.14 -15.03 12.16
CA GLY A 502 -9.79 -15.34 12.63
C GLY A 502 -9.80 -16.54 13.58
N PHE A 503 -9.21 -16.39 14.77
CA PHE A 503 -9.12 -17.44 15.79
C PHE A 503 -10.48 -17.90 16.36
N PHE A 504 -11.56 -17.17 16.08
CA PHE A 504 -12.90 -17.37 16.66
C PHE A 504 -13.92 -17.92 15.65
N GLY A 505 -13.45 -18.68 14.64
CA GLY A 505 -14.30 -19.26 13.60
C GLY A 505 -15.34 -20.27 14.09
N ARG A 506 -15.06 -20.99 15.19
CA ARG A 506 -16.02 -21.90 15.86
C ARG A 506 -16.10 -21.56 17.35
N SER A 507 -16.87 -22.32 18.13
CA SER A 507 -17.05 -22.07 19.57
C SER A 507 -15.72 -22.17 20.33
N VAL A 508 -15.26 -21.05 20.91
CA VAL A 508 -14.04 -20.93 21.72
C VAL A 508 -14.42 -20.70 23.20
N PRO A 509 -13.63 -21.13 24.19
CA PRO A 509 -13.89 -20.84 25.60
C PRO A 509 -14.07 -19.34 25.89
N SER A 510 -15.10 -18.99 26.68
CA SER A 510 -15.49 -17.60 26.98
C SER A 510 -14.36 -16.73 27.56
N ALA A 511 -13.44 -17.35 28.33
CA ALA A 511 -12.29 -16.67 28.91
C ALA A 511 -11.23 -16.22 27.89
N VAL A 512 -11.22 -16.77 26.66
CA VAL A 512 -10.38 -16.31 25.55
C VAL A 512 -11.07 -15.14 24.85
N THR A 513 -12.38 -15.27 24.58
CA THR A 513 -13.21 -14.22 23.96
C THR A 513 -13.23 -12.94 24.78
N ALA A 514 -13.42 -13.04 26.11
CA ALA A 514 -13.43 -11.86 26.99
C ALA A 514 -12.10 -11.10 27.00
N GLY A 515 -10.96 -11.81 26.89
CA GLY A 515 -9.64 -11.18 26.79
C GLY A 515 -9.46 -10.41 25.49
N PHE A 516 -9.92 -10.97 24.37
CA PHE A 516 -9.92 -10.29 23.07
C PHE A 516 -10.86 -9.09 23.04
N GLU A 517 -12.08 -9.21 23.58
CA GLU A 517 -13.04 -8.09 23.65
C GLU A 517 -12.47 -6.91 24.44
N GLN A 518 -11.76 -7.18 25.54
CA GLN A 518 -11.06 -6.15 26.29
C GLN A 518 -9.97 -5.46 25.46
N GLU A 519 -9.16 -6.23 24.74
CA GLU A 519 -8.11 -5.70 23.85
C GLU A 519 -8.70 -4.87 22.69
N LEU A 520 -9.77 -5.35 22.07
CA LEU A 520 -10.50 -4.65 21.02
C LEU A 520 -11.03 -3.29 21.52
N ASN A 521 -11.69 -3.29 22.68
CA ASN A 521 -12.21 -2.07 23.28
C ASN A 521 -11.08 -1.09 23.67
N MET A 522 -9.97 -1.59 24.21
CA MET A 522 -8.80 -0.75 24.51
C MET A 522 -8.21 -0.12 23.25
N ALA A 523 -8.05 -0.89 22.16
CA ALA A 523 -7.52 -0.39 20.91
C ALA A 523 -8.36 0.78 20.36
N PHE A 524 -9.68 0.61 20.27
CA PHE A 524 -10.56 1.67 19.76
C PHE A 524 -10.69 2.85 20.74
N ASN A 525 -10.71 2.62 22.06
CA ASN A 525 -10.71 3.70 23.04
C ASN A 525 -9.43 4.55 22.96
N CYS A 526 -8.25 3.94 22.80
CA CYS A 526 -7.00 4.65 22.58
C CYS A 526 -7.04 5.51 21.31
N ILE A 527 -7.60 4.98 20.22
CA ILE A 527 -7.72 5.70 18.95
C ILE A 527 -8.68 6.90 19.07
N ILE A 528 -9.80 6.74 19.76
CA ILE A 528 -10.79 7.81 19.95
C ILE A 528 -10.27 8.88 20.93
N GLN A 529 -9.62 8.50 22.03
CA GLN A 529 -9.08 9.43 23.04
C GLN A 529 -7.82 10.17 22.55
N GLY A 530 -6.98 9.53 21.72
CA GLY A 530 -5.79 10.13 21.11
C GLY A 530 -6.08 11.31 20.16
N ARG A 531 -7.36 11.63 19.92
CA ARG A 531 -7.84 12.77 19.13
C ARG A 531 -7.89 14.10 19.91
N GLY A 532 -7.82 14.04 21.24
CA GLY A 532 -7.95 15.21 22.12
C GLY A 532 -6.67 16.04 22.36
N GLY A 533 -5.52 15.65 21.80
CA GLY A 533 -4.22 16.31 22.00
C GLY A 533 -3.73 17.05 20.75
N ALA A 534 -3.29 18.30 20.93
CA ALA A 534 -2.97 19.29 19.90
C ALA A 534 -1.78 18.98 18.95
N SER A 535 -1.75 19.72 17.83
CA SER A 535 -0.71 19.90 16.78
C SER A 535 -0.78 18.99 15.53
N ALA A 536 -0.69 19.61 14.35
CA ALA A 536 -0.77 18.96 13.04
C ALA A 536 0.50 18.14 12.67
N ALA A 537 1.64 18.37 13.35
CA ALA A 537 2.91 17.68 13.09
C ALA A 537 2.99 16.25 13.70
N THR A 538 2.09 15.90 14.63
CA THR A 538 1.98 14.57 15.26
C THR A 538 0.99 13.63 14.56
N SER A 539 0.35 14.08 13.48
CA SER A 539 -0.77 13.37 12.83
C SER A 539 -0.37 12.04 12.16
N GLN A 540 0.84 11.94 11.61
CA GLN A 540 1.30 10.73 10.91
C GLN A 540 1.82 9.64 11.87
N GLY A 541 2.47 10.03 12.98
CA GLY A 541 2.88 9.10 14.03
C GLY A 541 1.67 8.49 14.78
N ASN A 542 0.61 9.28 14.97
CA ASN A 542 -0.65 8.79 15.55
C ASN A 542 -1.36 7.81 14.58
N LEU A 543 -1.33 8.07 13.27
CA LEU A 543 -1.91 7.17 12.27
C LEU A 543 -1.20 5.81 12.23
N ASN A 544 0.14 5.76 12.17
CA ASN A 544 0.88 4.49 12.14
C ASN A 544 0.63 3.61 13.39
N THR A 545 0.48 4.27 14.54
CA THR A 545 0.12 3.62 15.81
C THR A 545 -1.31 3.06 15.74
N ALA A 546 -2.27 3.86 15.27
CA ALA A 546 -3.66 3.43 15.11
C ALA A 546 -3.80 2.28 14.09
N VAL A 547 -3.06 2.35 12.97
CA VAL A 547 -2.98 1.28 11.96
C VAL A 547 -2.45 0.00 12.59
N SER A 548 -1.37 0.07 13.37
CA SER A 548 -0.80 -1.10 14.04
C SER A 548 -1.75 -1.71 15.08
N LEU A 549 -2.47 -0.87 15.85
CA LEU A 549 -3.46 -1.32 16.83
C LEU A 549 -4.63 -2.04 16.14
N VAL A 550 -5.19 -1.45 15.07
CA VAL A 550 -6.29 -2.06 14.31
C VAL A 550 -5.81 -3.33 13.60
N ALA A 551 -4.62 -3.32 13.00
CA ALA A 551 -4.04 -4.51 12.38
C ALA A 551 -3.89 -5.67 13.37
N ARG A 552 -3.44 -5.38 14.59
CA ARG A 552 -3.24 -6.38 15.65
C ARG A 552 -4.54 -7.06 16.05
N VAL A 553 -5.61 -6.30 16.27
CA VAL A 553 -6.92 -6.89 16.62
C VAL A 553 -7.59 -7.54 15.41
N ALA A 554 -7.37 -7.01 14.20
CA ALA A 554 -7.86 -7.60 12.97
C ALA A 554 -7.17 -8.93 12.63
N PHE A 555 -5.89 -9.10 12.97
CA PHE A 555 -5.21 -10.39 12.82
C PHE A 555 -5.83 -11.47 13.70
N GLN A 556 -6.32 -11.12 14.89
CA GLN A 556 -6.98 -12.07 15.79
C GLN A 556 -8.43 -12.38 15.36
N ASN A 557 -9.20 -11.34 14.97
CA ASN A 557 -10.56 -11.47 14.47
C ASN A 557 -10.88 -10.34 13.46
N PRO A 558 -10.73 -10.59 12.15
CA PRO A 558 -10.93 -9.57 11.12
C PRO A 558 -12.35 -8.98 11.13
N GLU A 559 -13.37 -9.84 11.25
CA GLU A 559 -14.78 -9.43 11.24
C GLU A 559 -15.13 -8.53 12.43
N ALA A 560 -14.67 -8.85 13.64
CA ALA A 560 -14.91 -8.02 14.82
C ALA A 560 -14.20 -6.66 14.71
N ALA A 561 -12.96 -6.64 14.22
CA ALA A 561 -12.23 -5.39 14.00
C ALA A 561 -12.91 -4.50 12.96
N LEU A 562 -13.37 -5.08 11.84
CA LEU A 562 -14.11 -4.34 10.81
C LEU A 562 -15.46 -3.82 11.33
N ARG A 563 -16.20 -4.61 12.13
CA ARG A 563 -17.44 -4.12 12.79
C ARG A 563 -17.15 -2.91 13.69
N SER A 564 -16.09 -2.96 14.49
CA SER A 564 -15.70 -1.83 15.36
C SER A 564 -15.24 -0.61 14.57
N CYS A 565 -14.55 -0.80 13.43
CA CYS A 565 -14.23 0.27 12.49
C CYS A 565 -15.50 0.91 11.91
N CYS A 566 -16.46 0.11 11.45
CA CYS A 566 -17.74 0.59 10.91
C CYS A 566 -18.54 1.37 11.96
N HIS A 567 -18.68 0.80 13.15
CA HIS A 567 -19.37 1.43 14.27
C HIS A 567 -18.72 2.76 14.64
N SER A 568 -17.39 2.79 14.78
CA SER A 568 -16.65 4.01 15.09
C SER A 568 -16.76 5.05 13.97
N ALA A 569 -16.73 4.64 12.71
CA ALA A 569 -16.83 5.56 11.59
C ALA A 569 -18.20 6.28 11.51
N ILE A 570 -19.29 5.59 11.86
CA ILE A 570 -20.66 6.09 11.68
C ILE A 570 -21.16 6.81 12.95
N PHE A 571 -20.88 6.27 14.13
CA PHE A 571 -21.48 6.76 15.38
C PHE A 571 -20.60 7.74 16.16
N ASN A 572 -19.28 7.78 15.92
CA ASN A 572 -18.38 8.72 16.58
C ASN A 572 -18.12 9.95 15.71
N LYS A 573 -18.56 11.12 16.19
CA LYS A 573 -18.56 12.37 15.40
C LYS A 573 -17.17 12.70 14.82
N GLY A 574 -17.03 12.58 13.51
CA GLY A 574 -15.80 12.92 12.78
C GLY A 574 -14.69 11.86 12.80
N ALA A 575 -14.96 10.66 13.33
CA ALA A 575 -14.01 9.54 13.30
C ALA A 575 -13.93 8.85 11.92
N PHE A 576 -14.93 9.05 11.05
CA PHE A 576 -14.99 8.47 9.70
C PHE A 576 -13.70 8.64 8.89
N SER A 577 -13.06 9.82 8.97
CA SER A 577 -11.86 10.14 8.19
C SER A 577 -10.63 9.36 8.66
N LEU A 578 -10.49 9.18 9.98
CA LEU A 578 -9.41 8.41 10.57
C LEU A 578 -9.61 6.91 10.31
N MET A 579 -10.83 6.40 10.48
CA MET A 579 -11.16 4.99 10.18
C MET A 579 -10.92 4.65 8.70
N ALA A 580 -11.33 5.53 7.78
CA ALA A 580 -11.07 5.33 6.36
C ALA A 580 -9.56 5.31 6.05
N LYS A 581 -8.78 6.24 6.61
CA LYS A 581 -7.32 6.28 6.45
C LYS A 581 -6.63 5.05 7.03
N ILE A 582 -7.11 4.52 8.16
CA ILE A 582 -6.57 3.28 8.75
C ILE A 582 -6.82 2.10 7.81
N LEU A 583 -8.06 1.93 7.31
CA LEU A 583 -8.41 0.84 6.40
C LEU A 583 -7.64 0.93 5.08
N GLN A 584 -7.43 2.14 4.54
CA GLN A 584 -6.61 2.37 3.35
C GLN A 584 -5.14 1.93 3.52
N GLN A 585 -4.58 1.95 4.73
CA GLN A 585 -3.24 1.43 5.03
C GLN A 585 -3.23 -0.09 5.30
N LEU A 586 -4.41 -0.72 5.33
CA LEU A 586 -4.59 -2.15 5.59
C LEU A 586 -5.26 -2.88 4.41
N PRO A 587 -4.75 -2.80 3.17
CA PRO A 587 -5.32 -3.47 2.00
C PRO A 587 -5.42 -5.00 2.16
N GLY A 588 -4.66 -5.61 3.06
CA GLY A 588 -4.80 -7.03 3.40
C GLY A 588 -6.21 -7.40 3.87
N LEU A 589 -6.95 -6.44 4.44
CA LEU A 589 -8.34 -6.62 4.88
C LEU A 589 -9.37 -6.60 3.73
N ARG A 590 -8.96 -6.20 2.53
CA ARG A 590 -9.83 -6.23 1.34
C ARG A 590 -10.03 -7.64 0.79
N GLY A 591 -9.13 -8.58 1.07
CA GLY A 591 -9.16 -9.96 0.54
C GLY A 591 -8.99 -10.04 -0.99
N GLN A 592 -7.99 -10.77 -1.48
CA GLN A 592 -7.72 -10.85 -2.92
C GLN A 592 -8.79 -11.64 -3.68
N ARG A 593 -9.22 -11.10 -4.82
CA ARG A 593 -9.90 -11.84 -5.90
C ARG A 593 -8.80 -12.44 -6.77
N GLU A 594 -8.49 -13.72 -6.60
CA GLU A 594 -7.61 -14.41 -7.56
C GLU A 594 -8.29 -14.36 -8.94
N ARG A 595 -7.62 -13.73 -9.92
CA ARG A 595 -7.96 -13.93 -11.33
C ARG A 595 -7.74 -15.41 -11.62
N LYS A 596 -8.82 -16.15 -11.85
CA LYS A 596 -8.78 -17.49 -12.44
C LYS A 596 -8.35 -17.36 -13.90
N ASP A 597 -7.07 -17.13 -14.14
CA ASP A 597 -6.44 -17.25 -15.45
C ASP A 597 -5.23 -18.16 -15.30
N GLU A 598 -5.46 -19.44 -14.97
CA GLU A 598 -4.52 -20.55 -15.16
C GLU A 598 -5.20 -21.87 -14.76
N ALA A 599 -5.99 -22.44 -15.68
CA ALA A 599 -6.24 -23.89 -15.86
C ALA A 599 -7.40 -24.10 -16.85
N GLN A 600 -7.08 -24.10 -18.14
CA GLN A 600 -7.90 -24.80 -19.14
C GLN A 600 -7.58 -26.30 -19.07
N SER A 601 -8.53 -27.10 -18.58
CA SER A 601 -8.82 -28.52 -18.89
C SER A 601 -9.61 -29.04 -17.68
N SER A 602 -10.80 -29.60 -17.73
CA SER A 602 -11.49 -30.45 -18.71
C SER A 602 -12.96 -30.47 -18.27
N GLY A 603 -13.94 -30.32 -19.16
CA GLY A 603 -14.75 -31.45 -19.62
C GLY A 603 -16.05 -31.61 -18.81
N ASP A 604 -17.19 -31.56 -19.51
CA ASP A 604 -18.60 -31.69 -19.09
C ASP A 604 -18.90 -32.67 -17.93
N GLU A 605 -19.90 -32.35 -17.10
CA GLU A 605 -21.26 -32.95 -17.19
C GLU A 605 -22.17 -32.55 -16.00
N SER A 606 -23.48 -32.49 -16.29
CA SER A 606 -24.64 -32.58 -15.37
C SER A 606 -25.18 -31.32 -14.71
N ARG A 607 -26.27 -30.80 -15.29
CA ARG A 607 -27.31 -30.02 -14.61
C ARG A 607 -28.29 -30.98 -13.92
N GLU A 608 -28.99 -30.42 -12.92
CA GLU A 608 -30.20 -30.89 -12.21
C GLU A 608 -30.00 -31.53 -10.83
N ALA A 609 -30.29 -30.75 -9.78
CA ALA A 609 -31.23 -31.08 -8.70
C ALA A 609 -31.32 -29.89 -7.72
N GLU A 610 -32.54 -29.39 -7.52
CA GLU A 610 -32.91 -28.37 -6.55
C GLU A 610 -32.90 -28.90 -5.09
N GLU A 611 -32.76 -27.94 -4.17
CA GLU A 611 -33.20 -27.97 -2.76
C GLU A 611 -32.60 -29.00 -1.79
N SER A 612 -31.57 -28.58 -1.05
CA SER A 612 -31.57 -28.68 0.42
C SER A 612 -30.41 -27.89 1.05
N VAL A 613 -30.72 -27.21 2.14
CA VAL A 613 -29.85 -26.52 3.11
C VAL A 613 -28.43 -27.09 3.20
N ASP A 614 -27.40 -26.29 2.90
CA ASP A 614 -26.12 -26.43 3.60
C ASP A 614 -25.31 -25.13 3.61
N GLU A 615 -24.92 -24.73 4.81
CA GLU A 615 -23.97 -23.65 5.09
C GLU A 615 -22.57 -24.13 4.71
N GLY A 616 -22.07 -23.79 3.52
CA GLY A 616 -20.66 -24.07 3.24
C GLY A 616 -20.26 -23.98 1.79
N LYS A 617 -19.77 -22.80 1.40
CA LYS A 617 -18.66 -22.52 0.45
C LYS A 617 -18.88 -21.18 -0.24
N ASP A 618 -18.73 -20.09 0.50
CA ASP A 618 -18.42 -18.80 -0.13
C ASP A 618 -17.03 -18.38 0.37
N ALA A 619 -16.02 -18.56 -0.48
CA ALA A 619 -14.73 -17.89 -0.31
C ALA A 619 -14.97 -16.38 -0.53
N LEU A 620 -15.45 -15.72 0.52
CA LEU A 620 -15.85 -14.32 0.52
C LEU A 620 -14.61 -13.42 0.47
N SER A 621 -14.52 -12.60 -0.58
CA SER A 621 -13.59 -11.47 -0.64
C SER A 621 -13.78 -10.55 0.60
N GLY A 622 -12.71 -9.99 1.13
CA GLY A 622 -12.73 -9.15 2.34
C GLY A 622 -13.49 -7.82 2.16
N SER A 623 -13.62 -7.31 0.92
CA SER A 623 -14.51 -6.19 0.59
C SER A 623 -15.97 -6.55 0.85
N ALA A 624 -16.37 -7.80 0.55
CA ALA A 624 -17.69 -8.32 0.90
C ALA A 624 -17.88 -8.41 2.42
N LEU A 625 -16.83 -8.69 3.19
CA LEU A 625 -16.90 -8.70 4.66
C LEU A 625 -17.18 -7.32 5.24
N LEU A 626 -16.44 -6.27 4.82
CA LEU A 626 -16.70 -4.90 5.27
C LEU A 626 -18.14 -4.48 4.93
N CYS A 627 -18.56 -4.71 3.68
CA CYS A 627 -19.91 -4.40 3.24
C CYS A 627 -20.99 -5.18 4.00
N ARG A 628 -20.73 -6.44 4.36
CA ARG A 628 -21.61 -7.25 5.23
C ARG A 628 -21.70 -6.65 6.63
N CYS A 629 -20.58 -6.29 7.25
CA CYS A 629 -20.54 -5.65 8.56
C CYS A 629 -21.32 -4.33 8.56
N LEU A 630 -21.18 -3.51 7.51
CA LEU A 630 -21.97 -2.28 7.34
C LEU A 630 -23.46 -2.59 7.17
N LYS A 631 -23.84 -3.54 6.32
CA LYS A 631 -25.24 -3.94 6.12
C LYS A 631 -25.89 -4.43 7.41
N GLU A 632 -25.19 -5.26 8.19
CA GLU A 632 -25.67 -5.74 9.49
C GLU A 632 -25.85 -4.58 10.49
N LEU A 633 -24.85 -3.70 10.59
CA LEU A 633 -24.90 -2.54 11.48
C LEU A 633 -26.11 -1.65 11.15
N LEU A 634 -26.33 -1.37 9.86
CA LEU A 634 -27.41 -0.52 9.39
C LEU A 634 -28.80 -1.16 9.54
N LYS A 635 -28.92 -2.49 9.63
CA LYS A 635 -30.20 -3.15 9.92
C LYS A 635 -30.68 -2.94 11.36
N THR A 636 -29.77 -2.64 12.29
CA THR A 636 -30.09 -2.60 13.73
C THR A 636 -30.69 -1.28 14.20
N LYS A 637 -30.43 -0.17 13.50
CA LYS A 637 -30.84 1.20 13.90
C LYS A 637 -31.04 2.09 12.68
N SER A 638 -32.07 2.95 12.69
CA SER A 638 -32.24 4.01 11.69
C SER A 638 -31.20 5.12 11.90
N LEU A 639 -30.61 5.62 10.81
CA LEU A 639 -29.59 6.66 10.86
C LEU A 639 -30.19 8.06 10.95
N SER A 640 -29.66 8.88 11.86
CA SER A 640 -29.85 10.34 11.89
C SER A 640 -29.12 11.02 10.73
N ALA A 641 -29.49 12.27 10.40
CA ALA A 641 -28.90 13.03 9.29
C ALA A 641 -27.36 13.12 9.38
N ASN A 642 -26.82 13.37 10.57
CA ASN A 642 -25.37 13.42 10.79
C ASN A 642 -24.69 12.04 10.67
N GLU A 643 -25.35 10.94 11.07
CA GLU A 643 -24.81 9.59 10.87
C GLU A 643 -24.84 9.20 9.37
N LYS A 644 -25.87 9.61 8.61
CA LYS A 644 -25.95 9.45 7.14
C LYS A 644 -24.80 10.19 6.43
N GLU A 645 -24.53 11.43 6.83
CA GLU A 645 -23.41 12.22 6.29
C GLU A 645 -22.05 11.59 6.59
N GLN A 646 -21.86 11.03 7.79
CA GLN A 646 -20.62 10.33 8.15
C GLN A 646 -20.42 9.04 7.36
N LEU A 647 -21.50 8.27 7.13
CA LEU A 647 -21.48 7.09 6.27
C LEU A 647 -21.07 7.45 4.83
N LEU A 648 -21.71 8.48 4.25
CA LEU A 648 -21.38 8.98 2.91
C LEU A 648 -19.92 9.38 2.78
N LYS A 649 -19.43 10.20 3.73
CA LYS A 649 -18.03 10.64 3.74
C LYS A 649 -17.05 9.49 3.95
N CYS A 650 -17.39 8.50 4.78
CA CYS A 650 -16.57 7.32 5.01
C CYS A 650 -16.42 6.47 3.73
N LEU A 651 -17.55 6.13 3.10
CA LEU A 651 -17.56 5.34 1.87
C LEU A 651 -16.90 6.10 0.71
N GLY A 652 -17.14 7.41 0.60
CA GLY A 652 -16.46 8.26 -0.37
C GLY A 652 -14.93 8.17 -0.26
N LEU A 653 -14.39 8.24 0.96
CA LEU A 653 -12.94 8.08 1.19
C LEU A 653 -12.46 6.66 0.85
N LEU A 654 -13.19 5.61 1.22
CA LEU A 654 -12.80 4.22 0.93
C LEU A 654 -12.80 3.89 -0.57
N MET A 655 -13.61 4.60 -1.36
CA MET A 655 -13.65 4.48 -2.83
C MET A 655 -12.52 5.25 -3.53
N MET A 656 -11.85 6.19 -2.85
CA MET A 656 -10.72 6.92 -3.44
C MET A 656 -9.51 5.99 -3.63
N PRO A 657 -8.83 6.05 -4.79
CA PRO A 657 -7.57 5.35 -4.98
C PRO A 657 -6.47 5.98 -4.11
N VAL A 658 -5.69 5.16 -3.41
CA VAL A 658 -4.53 5.61 -2.64
C VAL A 658 -3.25 5.22 -3.37
N MET A 659 -2.31 6.16 -3.49
CA MET A 659 -0.98 5.90 -4.01
C MET A 659 -0.20 5.07 -2.99
N THR A 660 0.12 3.82 -3.32
CA THR A 660 1.12 3.04 -2.59
C THR A 660 2.48 3.34 -3.20
N VAL A 661 3.32 4.09 -2.47
CA VAL A 661 4.72 4.32 -2.83
C VAL A 661 5.49 3.08 -2.41
N GLU A 662 5.77 2.15 -3.33
CA GLU A 662 6.97 1.28 -3.37
C GLU A 662 6.80 0.16 -4.42
N GLY A 663 7.77 0.06 -5.35
CA GLY A 663 8.11 -1.16 -6.10
C GLY A 663 7.20 -1.61 -7.25
N GLU A 664 7.60 -1.29 -8.49
CA GLU A 664 7.24 -1.96 -9.77
C GLU A 664 5.78 -2.41 -9.97
N GLU A 665 4.87 -1.43 -9.98
CA GLU A 665 3.70 -1.25 -10.86
C GLU A 665 2.81 -0.22 -10.15
N GLU A 666 2.47 0.88 -10.81
CA GLU A 666 1.60 1.93 -10.26
C GLU A 666 0.15 1.41 -10.08
N ARG A 667 -0.09 0.53 -9.10
CA ARG A 667 -1.43 0.00 -8.80
C ARG A 667 -2.12 0.91 -7.79
N ARG A 668 -2.72 1.98 -8.30
CA ARG A 668 -3.76 2.72 -7.57
C ARG A 668 -4.92 1.77 -7.24
N GLN A 669 -5.03 1.33 -6.00
CA GLN A 669 -6.13 0.47 -5.56
C GLN A 669 -6.93 1.18 -4.47
N SER A 670 -8.24 1.25 -4.66
CA SER A 670 -9.19 1.67 -3.63
C SER A 670 -9.45 0.50 -2.65
N PHE A 671 -9.87 0.83 -1.42
CA PHE A 671 -10.26 -0.20 -0.45
C PHE A 671 -11.61 -0.84 -0.81
N LEU A 672 -12.55 -0.02 -1.27
CA LEU A 672 -13.83 -0.42 -1.88
C LEU A 672 -13.89 0.07 -3.32
N THR A 673 -14.45 -0.71 -4.23
CA THR A 673 -14.75 -0.21 -5.58
C THR A 673 -16.09 0.53 -5.61
N PRO A 674 -16.23 1.58 -6.44
CA PRO A 674 -17.52 2.23 -6.66
C PRO A 674 -18.63 1.24 -7.08
N GLN A 675 -18.28 0.27 -7.93
CA GLN A 675 -19.15 -0.82 -8.36
C GLN A 675 -19.71 -1.65 -7.19
N GLU A 676 -18.85 -2.11 -6.27
CA GLU A 676 -19.28 -2.87 -5.10
C GLU A 676 -20.26 -2.05 -4.24
N VAL A 677 -19.97 -0.77 -4.02
CA VAL A 677 -20.82 0.13 -3.22
C VAL A 677 -22.20 0.30 -3.87
N VAL A 678 -22.26 0.55 -5.18
CA VAL A 678 -23.53 0.71 -5.91
C VAL A 678 -24.35 -0.58 -5.89
N ASN A 679 -23.74 -1.73 -6.16
CA ASN A 679 -24.44 -3.02 -6.17
C ASN A 679 -24.97 -3.40 -4.78
N ILE A 680 -24.27 -3.02 -3.71
CA ILE A 680 -24.59 -3.43 -2.34
C ILE A 680 -25.56 -2.45 -1.66
N PHE A 681 -25.41 -1.14 -1.87
CA PHE A 681 -26.11 -0.10 -1.11
C PHE A 681 -27.03 0.79 -1.95
N VAL A 682 -26.95 0.76 -3.28
CA VAL A 682 -27.81 1.60 -4.15
C VAL A 682 -28.87 0.74 -4.82
N LEU A 683 -28.49 -0.23 -5.65
CA LEU A 683 -29.43 -1.01 -6.47
C LEU A 683 -30.57 -1.68 -5.67
N PRO A 684 -30.32 -2.32 -4.51
CA PRO A 684 -31.40 -2.95 -3.74
C PRO A 684 -32.44 -1.96 -3.23
N ASN A 685 -32.03 -0.70 -2.99
CA ASN A 685 -32.84 0.32 -2.34
C ASN A 685 -33.59 1.23 -3.32
N LEU A 686 -33.24 1.17 -4.61
CA LEU A 686 -33.98 1.86 -5.69
C LEU A 686 -35.18 1.05 -6.21
N SER A 687 -35.34 -0.20 -5.78
CA SER A 687 -36.48 -1.05 -6.17
C SER A 687 -37.74 -0.71 -5.34
N THR A 688 -38.87 -0.50 -5.99
CA THR A 688 -40.16 -0.08 -5.39
C THR A 688 -40.77 -1.09 -4.39
N THR A 689 -40.12 -2.24 -4.19
CA THR A 689 -40.62 -3.36 -3.38
C THR A 689 -39.92 -3.46 -2.02
N ALA A 690 -38.86 -2.67 -1.76
CA ALA A 690 -38.05 -2.82 -0.55
C ALA A 690 -38.42 -1.79 0.54
N LYS A 691 -38.94 -2.27 1.68
CA LYS A 691 -38.86 -1.54 2.96
C LYS A 691 -37.40 -1.58 3.45
N SER A 692 -36.58 -0.70 2.89
CA SER A 692 -35.14 -0.61 3.14
C SER A 692 -34.82 0.36 4.29
N CYS A 693 -33.72 0.14 5.01
CA CYS A 693 -33.18 1.10 6.00
C CYS A 693 -32.51 2.33 5.34
N PHE A 694 -32.15 2.21 4.06
CA PHE A 694 -31.69 3.33 3.25
C PHE A 694 -32.89 4.05 2.64
N ASP A 695 -32.94 5.35 2.87
CA ASP A 695 -33.82 6.24 2.13
C ASP A 695 -33.32 6.37 0.68
N ILE A 696 -34.24 6.64 -0.25
CA ILE A 696 -33.93 6.84 -1.66
C ILE A 696 -32.95 8.00 -1.82
N GLU A 697 -33.12 9.07 -1.02
CA GLU A 697 -32.21 10.22 -1.00
C GLU A 697 -30.75 9.81 -0.69
N LEU A 698 -30.54 8.98 0.34
CA LEU A 698 -29.20 8.50 0.71
C LEU A 698 -28.59 7.62 -0.38
N SER A 699 -29.43 6.81 -1.06
CA SER A 699 -29.01 5.97 -2.17
C SER A 699 -28.58 6.81 -3.38
N LEU A 700 -29.29 7.90 -3.67
CA LEU A 700 -28.92 8.88 -4.70
C LEU A 700 -27.63 9.62 -4.35
N GLN A 701 -27.46 10.04 -3.08
CA GLN A 701 -26.23 10.69 -2.61
C GLN A 701 -25.02 9.75 -2.71
N LEU A 702 -25.20 8.45 -2.40
CA LEU A 702 -24.16 7.44 -2.56
C LEU A 702 -23.81 7.21 -4.04
N LEU A 703 -24.82 7.10 -4.91
CA LEU A 703 -24.60 6.95 -6.36
C LEU A 703 -23.87 8.17 -6.93
N HIS A 704 -24.28 9.38 -6.56
CA HIS A 704 -23.60 10.61 -6.94
C HIS A 704 -22.13 10.61 -6.48
N THR A 705 -21.89 10.21 -5.23
CA THR A 705 -20.53 10.13 -4.67
C THR A 705 -19.68 9.12 -5.42
N ALA A 706 -20.23 7.95 -5.75
CA ALA A 706 -19.55 6.90 -6.52
C ALA A 706 -19.21 7.35 -7.94
N LEU A 707 -20.13 8.04 -8.63
CA LEU A 707 -19.90 8.59 -9.97
C LEU A 707 -18.91 9.77 -9.99
N SER A 708 -18.76 10.48 -8.87
CA SER A 708 -17.82 11.60 -8.74
C SER A 708 -16.39 11.15 -8.43
N VAL A 709 -16.15 9.84 -8.22
CA VAL A 709 -14.82 9.29 -8.00
C VAL A 709 -14.07 9.24 -9.34
N ASP A 710 -12.99 10.01 -9.44
CA ASP A 710 -12.09 9.96 -10.61
C ASP A 710 -11.32 8.63 -10.60
N VAL A 711 -11.90 7.61 -11.23
CA VAL A 711 -11.22 6.34 -11.48
C VAL A 711 -10.46 6.49 -12.79
N GLN A 712 -9.19 6.90 -12.72
CA GLN A 712 -8.27 6.82 -13.86
C GLN A 712 -7.98 5.35 -14.16
N GLU A 713 -8.92 4.67 -14.83
CA GLU A 713 -8.70 3.33 -15.40
C GLU A 713 -7.90 3.44 -16.70
N PRO A 714 -7.11 2.42 -17.07
CA PRO A 714 -6.41 2.40 -18.35
C PRO A 714 -7.41 2.63 -19.50
N ALA A 715 -7.02 3.41 -20.50
CA ALA A 715 -7.87 3.88 -21.61
C ALA A 715 -8.57 2.79 -22.47
N SER A 716 -8.45 1.52 -22.10
CA SER A 716 -9.01 0.35 -22.78
C SER A 716 -10.02 -0.46 -21.97
N SER A 717 -10.25 -0.18 -20.67
CA SER A 717 -11.32 -0.85 -19.91
C SER A 717 -12.62 -0.04 -19.95
N PRO A 718 -13.78 -0.71 -20.13
CA PRO A 718 -15.06 -0.02 -20.02
C PRO A 718 -15.27 0.48 -18.59
N HIS A 719 -15.95 1.61 -18.46
CA HIS A 719 -16.26 2.16 -17.14
C HIS A 719 -17.04 1.16 -16.27
N TRP A 720 -16.69 1.05 -14.98
CA TRP A 720 -17.27 0.11 -14.00
C TRP A 720 -18.82 0.12 -13.91
N VAL A 721 -19.44 1.23 -14.32
CA VAL A 721 -20.91 1.40 -14.38
C VAL A 721 -21.57 0.39 -15.30
N LEU A 722 -20.87 -0.09 -16.34
CA LEU A 722 -21.44 -1.08 -17.27
C LEU A 722 -21.76 -2.41 -16.57
N ASP A 723 -21.07 -2.73 -15.48
CA ASP A 723 -21.35 -3.90 -14.65
C ASP A 723 -22.51 -3.70 -13.65
N CYS A 724 -23.08 -2.50 -13.58
CA CYS A 724 -24.19 -2.15 -12.69
C CYS A 724 -25.55 -2.10 -13.40
N SER A 725 -25.69 -2.75 -14.57
CA SER A 725 -26.92 -2.71 -15.39
C SER A 725 -27.34 -1.27 -15.73
N PRO A 726 -26.56 -0.54 -16.56
CA PRO A 726 -26.67 0.90 -16.75
C PRO A 726 -28.02 1.35 -17.33
N PHE A 727 -28.58 0.65 -18.33
CA PHE A 727 -29.85 1.07 -18.97
C PHE A 727 -31.05 0.92 -18.02
N PRO A 728 -31.24 -0.20 -17.29
CA PRO A 728 -32.23 -0.27 -16.22
C PRO A 728 -32.07 0.81 -15.15
N LEU A 729 -30.83 1.11 -14.74
CA LEU A 729 -30.57 2.17 -13.76
C LEU A 729 -30.98 3.56 -14.29
N LEU A 730 -30.62 3.89 -15.53
CA LEU A 730 -31.06 5.12 -16.21
C LEU A 730 -32.59 5.23 -16.26
N TYR A 731 -33.28 4.12 -16.57
CA TYR A 731 -34.74 4.08 -16.59
C TYR A 731 -35.34 4.32 -15.20
N VAL A 732 -34.86 3.64 -14.15
CA VAL A 732 -35.36 3.82 -12.79
C VAL A 732 -35.16 5.26 -12.32
N LEU A 733 -33.99 5.85 -12.57
CA LEU A 733 -33.73 7.26 -12.22
C LEU A 733 -34.64 8.22 -13.01
N ALA A 734 -34.91 7.93 -14.29
CA ALA A 734 -35.87 8.68 -15.09
C ALA A 734 -37.31 8.56 -14.57
N GLN A 735 -37.73 7.37 -14.11
CA GLN A 735 -39.03 7.17 -13.46
C GLN A 735 -39.14 7.97 -12.16
N LEU A 736 -38.09 7.97 -11.33
CA LEU A 736 -38.07 8.80 -10.12
C LEU A 736 -38.16 10.28 -10.49
N LEU A 737 -37.47 10.73 -11.55
CA LEU A 737 -37.49 12.13 -11.97
C LEU A 737 -38.89 12.54 -12.44
N HIS A 738 -39.56 11.66 -13.19
CA HIS A 738 -40.96 11.84 -13.59
C HIS A 738 -41.88 12.08 -12.40
N GLN A 739 -41.70 11.33 -11.30
CA GLN A 739 -42.50 11.51 -10.09
C GLN A 739 -42.26 12.87 -9.43
N THR A 740 -41.04 13.43 -9.51
CA THR A 740 -40.74 14.76 -8.96
C THR A 740 -41.35 15.92 -9.75
N LEU A 741 -41.67 15.72 -11.04
CA LEU A 741 -42.31 16.77 -11.86
C LEU A 741 -43.71 17.12 -11.37
N ARG A 742 -44.35 16.22 -10.61
CA ARG A 742 -45.68 16.38 -9.99
C ARG A 742 -45.61 16.57 -8.48
N CYS A 743 -44.49 17.08 -7.95
CA CYS A 743 -44.22 17.18 -6.50
C CYS A 743 -45.28 17.94 -5.68
N TRP A 744 -46.08 18.80 -6.31
CA TRP A 744 -47.16 19.54 -5.66
C TRP A 744 -48.57 18.93 -5.86
N GLU A 745 -48.70 17.88 -6.67
CA GLU A 745 -49.97 17.16 -6.84
C GLU A 745 -50.22 16.27 -5.61
N GLN A 746 -51.48 16.20 -5.14
CA GLN A 746 -51.83 15.33 -4.01
C GLN A 746 -51.66 13.86 -4.42
N PRO A 747 -50.90 13.05 -3.65
CA PRO A 747 -50.74 11.64 -3.97
C PRO A 747 -52.07 10.90 -3.83
N LEU A 748 -52.37 10.01 -4.78
CA LEU A 748 -53.45 9.04 -4.62
C LEU A 748 -53.13 8.17 -3.39
N GLU A 749 -54.06 8.09 -2.44
CA GLU A 749 -53.94 7.39 -1.15
C GLU A 749 -53.22 6.03 -1.27
N SER A 750 -51.90 5.99 -1.04
CA SER A 750 -51.09 4.79 -0.66
C SER A 750 -49.55 4.97 -0.78
N THR A 751 -49.02 6.03 -1.40
CA THR A 751 -47.56 6.25 -1.50
C THR A 751 -47.11 7.52 -0.77
N VAL A 752 -46.56 7.32 0.43
CA VAL A 752 -46.21 8.36 1.43
C VAL A 752 -44.82 8.96 1.20
N HIS A 753 -44.43 9.24 -0.04
CA HIS A 753 -43.12 9.84 -0.34
C HIS A 753 -43.29 11.26 -0.88
N HIS A 754 -43.08 12.25 0.00
CA HIS A 754 -42.94 13.65 -0.40
C HIS A 754 -41.53 13.90 -0.93
N TRP A 755 -41.41 14.26 -2.20
CA TRP A 755 -40.14 14.62 -2.83
C TRP A 755 -39.76 16.07 -2.50
N SER A 756 -38.53 16.30 -2.03
CA SER A 756 -37.99 17.65 -1.89
C SER A 756 -37.43 18.17 -3.22
N MET A 757 -37.37 19.49 -3.38
CA MET A 757 -36.73 20.12 -4.55
C MET A 757 -35.23 19.82 -4.61
N ASP A 758 -34.56 19.67 -3.46
CA ASP A 758 -33.15 19.30 -3.38
C ASP A 758 -32.92 17.87 -3.91
N THR A 759 -33.85 16.94 -3.64
CA THR A 759 -33.81 15.58 -4.18
C THR A 759 -34.03 15.58 -5.69
N LYS A 760 -34.92 16.43 -6.22
CA LYS A 760 -35.09 16.63 -7.68
C LYS A 760 -33.79 17.10 -8.33
N GLU A 761 -33.11 18.08 -7.73
CA GLU A 761 -31.82 18.59 -8.24
C GLU A 761 -30.72 17.53 -8.20
N LEU A 762 -30.60 16.81 -7.10
CA LEU A 762 -29.67 15.69 -6.97
C LEU A 762 -29.94 14.62 -8.04
N LEU A 763 -31.21 14.29 -8.28
CA LEU A 763 -31.60 13.29 -9.27
C LEU A 763 -31.28 13.73 -10.70
N VAL A 764 -31.52 15.00 -11.05
CA VAL A 764 -31.10 15.57 -12.33
C VAL A 764 -29.59 15.49 -12.49
N SER A 765 -28.82 15.83 -11.44
CA SER A 765 -27.35 15.71 -11.44
C SER A 765 -26.90 14.27 -11.69
N VAL A 766 -27.40 13.31 -10.90
CA VAL A 766 -27.06 11.89 -11.02
C VAL A 766 -27.42 11.33 -12.39
N LEU A 767 -28.64 11.61 -12.89
CA LEU A 767 -29.11 11.13 -14.19
C LEU A 767 -28.25 11.69 -15.33
N THR A 768 -27.89 12.97 -15.26
CA THR A 768 -27.06 13.62 -16.27
C THR A 768 -25.64 13.05 -16.26
N THR A 769 -25.01 12.92 -15.09
CA THR A 769 -23.66 12.37 -14.95
C THR A 769 -23.61 10.91 -15.40
N LEU A 770 -24.58 10.08 -14.98
CA LEU A 770 -24.68 8.69 -15.42
C LEU A 770 -24.91 8.60 -16.94
N GLY A 771 -25.77 9.47 -17.48
CA GLY A 771 -26.04 9.55 -18.91
C GLY A 771 -24.81 9.95 -19.74
N GLN A 772 -23.95 10.83 -19.21
CA GLN A 772 -22.69 11.19 -19.87
C GLN A 772 -21.71 10.01 -19.90
N VAL A 773 -21.54 9.31 -18.78
CA VAL A 773 -20.66 8.14 -18.67
C VAL A 773 -21.13 7.03 -19.63
N VAL A 774 -22.41 6.65 -19.56
CA VAL A 774 -22.97 5.62 -20.44
C VAL A 774 -22.97 6.08 -21.89
N GLY A 775 -23.24 7.36 -22.16
CA GLY A 775 -23.21 7.93 -23.51
C GLY A 775 -21.84 7.88 -24.17
N ALA A 776 -20.76 8.08 -23.41
CA ALA A 776 -19.40 7.94 -23.92
C ALA A 776 -19.09 6.50 -24.36
N GLU A 777 -19.49 5.50 -23.56
CA GLU A 777 -19.35 4.06 -23.89
C GLU A 777 -20.21 3.67 -25.11
N VAL A 778 -21.42 4.23 -25.20
CA VAL A 778 -22.31 4.03 -26.35
C VAL A 778 -21.72 4.64 -27.63
N ALA A 779 -21.11 5.82 -27.54
CA ALA A 779 -20.46 6.47 -28.67
C ALA A 779 -19.20 5.73 -29.13
N ALA A 780 -18.50 5.04 -28.22
CA ALA A 780 -17.32 4.25 -28.53
C ALA A 780 -17.66 3.00 -29.37
N ASP A 781 -18.81 2.36 -29.14
CA ASP A 781 -19.32 1.24 -29.96
C ASP A 781 -20.85 1.29 -30.14
N PRO A 782 -21.36 2.09 -31.10
CA PRO A 782 -22.80 2.26 -31.31
C PRO A 782 -23.54 0.97 -31.66
N SER A 783 -22.85 0.01 -32.27
CA SER A 783 -23.45 -1.20 -32.83
C SER A 783 -23.89 -2.18 -31.74
N SER A 784 -23.07 -2.36 -30.70
CA SER A 784 -23.34 -3.31 -29.61
C SER A 784 -24.49 -2.87 -28.71
N TRP A 785 -24.73 -1.57 -28.58
CA TRP A 785 -25.75 -1.02 -27.68
C TRP A 785 -27.11 -0.73 -28.32
N SER A 786 -27.23 -0.87 -29.65
CA SER A 786 -28.45 -0.56 -30.41
C SER A 786 -29.73 -1.13 -29.79
N ARG A 787 -29.75 -2.43 -29.45
CA ARG A 787 -30.91 -3.09 -28.83
C ARG A 787 -31.26 -2.51 -27.44
N SER A 788 -30.26 -2.20 -26.63
CA SER A 788 -30.44 -1.61 -25.30
C SER A 788 -30.95 -0.18 -25.38
N LEU A 789 -30.48 0.59 -26.37
CA LEU A 789 -30.96 1.94 -26.66
C LEU A 789 -32.43 1.94 -27.10
N PHE A 790 -32.81 1.05 -28.02
CA PHE A 790 -34.22 0.91 -28.43
C PHE A 790 -35.12 0.50 -27.26
N TRP A 791 -34.67 -0.46 -26.42
CA TRP A 791 -35.42 -0.84 -25.22
C TRP A 791 -35.61 0.35 -24.26
N LEU A 792 -34.55 1.11 -24.00
CA LEU A 792 -34.64 2.27 -23.11
C LEU A 792 -35.55 3.36 -23.72
N HIS A 793 -35.44 3.63 -25.02
CA HIS A 793 -36.27 4.61 -25.72
C HIS A 793 -37.76 4.24 -25.67
N ASP A 794 -38.12 2.97 -25.93
CA ASP A 794 -39.49 2.45 -25.80
C ASP A 794 -40.04 2.66 -24.37
N LYS A 795 -39.23 2.38 -23.36
CA LYS A 795 -39.62 2.60 -21.96
C LYS A 795 -39.84 4.07 -21.59
N MET A 796 -39.17 5.00 -22.28
CA MET A 796 -39.33 6.45 -22.07
C MET A 796 -40.61 7.02 -22.71
N GLU A 797 -41.39 6.23 -23.46
CA GLU A 797 -42.68 6.68 -24.02
C GLU A 797 -43.73 6.99 -22.95
N GLY A 798 -43.73 6.22 -21.86
CA GLY A 798 -44.66 6.42 -20.74
C GLY A 798 -44.27 7.53 -19.76
N LEU A 799 -43.14 8.22 -19.97
CA LEU A 799 -42.63 9.26 -19.07
C LEU A 799 -42.82 10.66 -19.67
N ASP A 800 -42.60 11.68 -18.85
CA ASP A 800 -42.63 13.07 -19.32
C ASP A 800 -41.56 13.32 -20.39
N TRP A 801 -41.95 14.03 -21.45
CA TRP A 801 -41.11 14.23 -22.63
C TRP A 801 -39.82 14.99 -22.31
N THR A 802 -39.81 15.88 -21.32
CA THR A 802 -38.63 16.67 -20.95
C THR A 802 -37.48 15.79 -20.42
N ILE A 803 -37.80 14.63 -19.85
CA ILE A 803 -36.82 13.70 -19.25
C ILE A 803 -35.84 13.18 -20.30
N ARG A 804 -36.29 13.02 -21.54
CA ARG A 804 -35.47 12.53 -22.65
C ARG A 804 -34.29 13.43 -22.94
N PHE A 805 -34.38 14.73 -22.65
CA PHE A 805 -33.26 15.67 -22.82
C PHE A 805 -32.13 15.45 -21.83
N HIS A 806 -32.43 14.99 -20.61
CA HIS A 806 -31.39 14.62 -19.65
C HIS A 806 -30.56 13.42 -20.11
N LEU A 807 -31.13 12.60 -21.01
CA LEU A 807 -30.49 11.43 -21.61
C LEU A 807 -29.96 11.68 -23.03
N LYS A 808 -29.95 12.94 -23.50
CA LYS A 808 -29.39 13.28 -24.83
C LYS A 808 -27.96 12.76 -25.07
N PRO A 809 -27.05 12.75 -24.08
CA PRO A 809 -25.73 12.13 -24.24
C PRO A 809 -25.77 10.63 -24.56
N VAL A 810 -26.77 9.91 -24.07
CA VAL A 810 -26.96 8.46 -24.31
C VAL A 810 -27.55 8.21 -25.70
N TRP A 811 -28.49 9.06 -26.14
CA TRP A 811 -29.10 8.95 -27.47
C TRP A 811 -28.11 9.28 -28.60
N GLY A 812 -27.26 10.29 -28.40
CA GLY A 812 -26.41 10.84 -29.44
C GLY A 812 -27.23 11.21 -30.68
N GLU A 813 -26.83 10.69 -31.83
CA GLU A 813 -27.49 10.87 -33.14
C GLU A 813 -28.52 9.77 -33.49
N HIS A 814 -28.70 8.75 -32.64
CA HIS A 814 -29.59 7.62 -32.92
C HIS A 814 -31.07 8.02 -32.97
N PHE A 815 -31.46 9.02 -32.18
CA PHE A 815 -32.83 9.50 -32.08
C PHE A 815 -32.89 11.03 -32.24
N LYS A 816 -33.93 11.50 -32.92
CA LYS A 816 -34.25 12.93 -33.01
C LYS A 816 -34.70 13.45 -31.64
N ASN A 817 -34.58 14.75 -31.45
CA ASN A 817 -35.11 15.45 -30.29
C ASN A 817 -36.63 15.55 -30.43
N GLU A 818 -37.34 14.70 -29.70
CA GLU A 818 -38.79 14.63 -29.73
C GLU A 818 -39.39 15.67 -28.78
N VAL A 819 -40.25 16.54 -29.31
CA VAL A 819 -40.88 17.67 -28.58
C VAL A 819 -42.38 17.74 -28.86
N PRO A 820 -43.20 18.39 -28.02
CA PRO A 820 -44.60 18.63 -28.36
C PRO A 820 -44.72 19.36 -29.69
N SER A 821 -45.62 18.91 -30.57
CA SER A 821 -45.80 19.50 -31.91
C SER A 821 -46.17 20.99 -31.86
N SER A 822 -46.77 21.45 -30.76
CA SER A 822 -47.06 22.86 -30.53
C SER A 822 -45.80 23.73 -30.39
N LEU A 823 -44.65 23.18 -29.96
CA LEU A 823 -43.37 23.91 -29.90
C LEU A 823 -42.87 24.33 -31.28
N LEU A 824 -43.05 23.46 -32.29
CA LEU A 824 -42.63 23.73 -33.66
C LEU A 824 -43.42 24.87 -34.32
N THR A 825 -44.51 25.32 -33.69
CA THR A 825 -45.29 26.49 -34.16
C THR A 825 -44.72 27.83 -33.67
N VAL A 826 -43.85 27.80 -32.64
CA VAL A 826 -43.23 29.01 -32.06
C VAL A 826 -41.72 29.06 -32.27
N CYS A 827 -41.10 27.96 -32.75
CA CYS A 827 -39.67 27.88 -33.02
C CYS A 827 -39.35 27.21 -34.37
N ASP A 828 -38.45 27.83 -35.13
CA ASP A 828 -37.93 27.34 -36.40
C ASP A 828 -36.79 26.33 -36.16
N LEU A 829 -37.15 25.13 -35.70
CA LEU A 829 -36.21 24.03 -35.44
C LEU A 829 -36.00 23.15 -36.69
N PRO A 830 -34.77 22.67 -36.96
CA PRO A 830 -34.48 21.87 -38.15
C PRO A 830 -35.09 20.45 -38.07
N GLU A 831 -35.85 20.06 -39.10
CA GLU A 831 -36.52 18.74 -39.18
C GLU A 831 -35.55 17.55 -39.15
N GLN A 832 -34.28 17.76 -39.48
CA GLN A 832 -33.24 16.72 -39.42
C GLN A 832 -32.97 16.28 -37.98
N GLU A 833 -33.02 17.20 -37.03
CA GLU A 833 -32.66 16.97 -35.63
C GLU A 833 -33.86 16.88 -34.70
N TRP A 834 -35.00 17.46 -35.07
CA TRP A 834 -36.18 17.59 -34.22
C TRP A 834 -37.41 16.90 -34.82
N SER A 835 -38.27 16.35 -33.97
CA SER A 835 -39.54 15.74 -34.36
C SER A 835 -40.67 16.12 -33.42
N GLY A 836 -41.88 16.29 -33.96
CA GLY A 836 -43.08 16.63 -33.20
C GLY A 836 -43.81 15.39 -32.68
N LEU A 837 -44.17 15.40 -31.41
CA LEU A 837 -45.03 14.43 -30.74
C LEU A 837 -46.44 15.01 -30.55
N VAL A 838 -47.45 14.16 -30.70
CA VAL A 838 -48.84 14.53 -30.41
C VAL A 838 -49.15 14.10 -28.99
N LEU A 839 -49.06 15.05 -28.05
CA LEU A 839 -49.30 14.82 -26.63
C LEU A 839 -50.65 15.42 -26.22
N PRO A 840 -51.54 14.68 -25.51
CA PRO A 840 -52.87 15.18 -25.13
C PRO A 840 -52.85 16.46 -24.29
N GLN A 841 -51.79 16.69 -23.52
CA GLN A 841 -51.62 17.85 -22.65
C GLN A 841 -51.21 19.12 -23.43
N TYR A 842 -50.72 18.97 -24.66
CA TYR A 842 -50.19 20.06 -25.47
C TYR A 842 -51.04 20.26 -26.73
N GLY A 843 -52.00 21.18 -26.64
CA GLY A 843 -52.87 21.58 -27.75
C GLY A 843 -52.42 22.85 -28.47
N GLN A 844 -53.29 23.37 -29.34
CA GLN A 844 -53.09 24.66 -29.98
C GLN A 844 -52.93 25.78 -28.92
N GLY A 845 -51.90 26.63 -29.07
CA GLY A 845 -51.61 27.72 -28.14
C GLY A 845 -50.68 27.35 -26.97
N THR A 846 -50.31 26.08 -26.79
CA THR A 846 -49.39 25.62 -25.72
C THR A 846 -47.91 25.68 -26.12
N GLY A 847 -47.58 26.18 -27.31
CA GLY A 847 -46.19 26.18 -27.82
C GLY A 847 -45.21 26.94 -26.92
N LEU A 848 -45.64 28.07 -26.33
CA LEU A 848 -44.81 28.85 -25.40
C LEU A 848 -44.58 28.15 -24.06
N LEU A 849 -45.50 27.27 -23.62
CA LEU A 849 -45.31 26.45 -22.43
C LEU A 849 -44.19 25.43 -22.67
N ALA A 850 -44.30 24.65 -23.76
CA ALA A 850 -43.26 23.69 -24.16
C ALA A 850 -41.90 24.38 -24.39
N TRP A 851 -41.91 25.62 -24.90
CA TRP A 851 -40.71 26.42 -25.09
C TRP A 851 -40.05 26.80 -23.76
N MET A 852 -40.84 27.24 -22.78
CA MET A 852 -40.37 27.56 -21.43
C MET A 852 -39.81 26.34 -20.71
N GLU A 853 -40.47 25.20 -20.84
CA GLU A 853 -40.01 23.93 -20.27
C GLU A 853 -38.65 23.54 -20.87
N CYS A 854 -38.46 23.62 -22.20
CA CYS A 854 -37.16 23.41 -22.84
C CYS A 854 -36.07 24.35 -22.30
N CYS A 855 -36.39 25.64 -22.16
CA CYS A 855 -35.48 26.66 -21.64
C CYS A 855 -35.04 26.39 -20.19
N SER A 856 -35.83 25.65 -19.42
CA SER A 856 -35.53 25.30 -18.03
C SER A 856 -34.57 24.11 -17.89
N VAL A 857 -34.48 23.23 -18.89
CA VAL A 857 -33.76 21.95 -18.82
C VAL A 857 -32.24 22.12 -18.81
N SER A 858 -31.66 22.83 -19.78
CA SER A 858 -30.20 23.02 -19.89
C SER A 858 -29.82 24.32 -20.60
N ASP A 859 -28.59 24.81 -20.39
CA ASP A 859 -28.11 26.05 -21.02
C ASP A 859 -27.98 25.92 -22.55
N SER A 860 -27.68 24.71 -23.06
CA SER A 860 -27.62 24.42 -24.50
C SER A 860 -29.01 24.51 -25.16
N LEU A 861 -30.03 23.90 -24.54
CA LEU A 861 -31.40 23.99 -25.02
C LEU A 861 -31.92 25.41 -24.93
N GLN A 862 -31.69 26.11 -23.83
CA GLN A 862 -32.01 27.52 -23.66
C GLN A 862 -31.47 28.38 -24.81
N SER A 863 -30.18 28.23 -25.15
CA SER A 863 -29.54 28.99 -26.22
C SER A 863 -30.15 28.67 -27.60
N THR A 864 -30.43 27.38 -27.84
CA THR A 864 -31.10 26.92 -29.06
C THR A 864 -32.50 27.53 -29.19
N MET A 865 -33.30 27.43 -28.13
CA MET A 865 -34.68 27.94 -28.07
C MET A 865 -34.75 29.47 -28.25
N LEU A 866 -33.81 30.22 -27.68
CA LEU A 866 -33.70 31.69 -27.86
C LEU A 866 -33.31 32.08 -29.30
N SER A 867 -32.37 31.36 -29.92
CA SER A 867 -31.91 31.66 -31.27
C SER A 867 -32.93 31.31 -32.36
N ARG A 868 -33.76 30.29 -32.11
CA ARG A 868 -34.75 29.76 -33.07
C ARG A 868 -36.17 30.24 -32.80
N LEU A 869 -36.38 31.17 -31.87
CA LEU A 869 -37.69 31.72 -31.56
C LEU A 869 -38.26 32.51 -32.75
N SER A 870 -39.42 32.08 -33.25
CA SER A 870 -40.09 32.66 -34.41
C SER A 870 -40.98 33.82 -33.97
N LEU A 871 -40.43 35.03 -33.93
CA LEU A 871 -41.15 36.26 -33.58
C LEU A 871 -40.81 37.41 -34.54
N ASP A 872 -41.82 37.93 -35.22
CA ASP A 872 -41.69 39.12 -36.06
C ASP A 872 -41.73 40.39 -35.19
N GLN A 873 -40.56 40.93 -34.86
CA GLN A 873 -40.40 42.14 -34.06
C GLN A 873 -40.94 43.41 -34.74
N ARG A 874 -41.16 43.39 -36.07
CA ARG A 874 -41.68 44.55 -36.81
C ARG A 874 -43.17 44.75 -36.59
N ARG A 875 -43.86 43.73 -36.06
CA ARG A 875 -45.30 43.75 -35.82
C ARG A 875 -45.58 43.86 -34.31
N PRO A 876 -45.98 45.04 -33.80
CA PRO A 876 -46.18 45.23 -32.36
C PRO A 876 -47.28 44.31 -31.79
N ASP A 877 -48.32 44.00 -32.57
CA ASP A 877 -49.38 43.08 -32.15
C ASP A 877 -48.86 41.66 -31.88
N HIS A 878 -47.87 41.19 -32.65
CA HIS A 878 -47.26 39.88 -32.47
C HIS A 878 -46.44 39.82 -31.19
N VAL A 879 -45.63 40.85 -30.93
CA VAL A 879 -44.86 40.98 -29.68
C VAL A 879 -45.79 41.08 -28.47
N ASN A 880 -46.90 41.81 -28.58
CA ASN A 880 -47.89 41.92 -27.50
C ASN A 880 -48.60 40.59 -27.21
N MET A 881 -49.02 39.86 -28.23
CA MET A 881 -49.63 38.53 -28.07
C MET A 881 -48.64 37.50 -27.52
N PHE A 882 -47.38 37.54 -27.99
CA PHE A 882 -46.29 36.74 -27.43
C PHE A 882 -46.09 37.06 -25.94
N SER A 883 -46.04 38.34 -25.57
CA SER A 883 -45.85 38.77 -24.17
C SER A 883 -46.97 38.29 -23.25
N LYS A 884 -48.23 38.33 -23.71
CA LYS A 884 -49.39 37.79 -22.99
C LYS A 884 -49.34 36.26 -22.87
N GLY A 885 -48.98 35.57 -23.95
CA GLY A 885 -48.83 34.11 -23.94
C GLY A 885 -47.69 33.65 -23.03
N LEU A 886 -46.56 34.36 -23.05
CA LEU A 886 -45.41 34.10 -22.19
C LEU A 886 -45.76 34.30 -20.71
N LEU A 887 -46.55 35.33 -20.37
CA LEU A 887 -47.04 35.54 -19.01
C LEU A 887 -47.79 34.31 -18.48
N VAL A 888 -48.68 33.73 -19.29
CA VAL A 888 -49.45 32.53 -18.94
C VAL A 888 -48.53 31.30 -18.81
N ALA A 889 -47.57 31.14 -19.73
CA ALA A 889 -46.60 30.05 -19.67
C ALA A 889 -45.70 30.15 -18.41
N LEU A 890 -45.29 31.36 -18.03
CA LEU A 890 -44.53 31.61 -16.81
C LEU A 890 -45.30 31.22 -15.56
N THR A 891 -46.58 31.61 -15.45
CA THR A 891 -47.45 31.22 -14.32
C THR A 891 -47.55 29.70 -14.17
N GLN A 892 -47.52 28.96 -15.28
CA GLN A 892 -47.58 27.50 -15.28
C GLN A 892 -46.23 26.82 -15.00
N THR A 893 -45.10 27.43 -15.36
CA THR A 893 -43.77 26.79 -15.29
C THR A 893 -43.03 27.12 -13.99
N LEU A 894 -43.09 28.39 -13.58
CA LEU A 894 -42.28 28.94 -12.48
C LEU A 894 -42.45 28.22 -11.13
N PRO A 895 -43.67 27.82 -10.69
CA PRO A 895 -43.84 27.15 -9.39
C PRO A 895 -43.18 25.76 -9.28
N TRP A 896 -42.93 25.12 -10.42
CA TRP A 896 -42.38 23.76 -10.50
C TRP A 896 -40.86 23.75 -10.70
N CYS A 897 -40.26 24.93 -10.84
CA CYS A 897 -38.83 25.08 -11.05
C CYS A 897 -38.06 24.80 -9.76
N SER A 898 -36.97 24.08 -9.89
CA SER A 898 -35.88 24.10 -8.91
C SER A 898 -35.10 25.43 -9.01
N LEU A 899 -34.20 25.72 -8.07
CA LEU A 899 -33.51 27.02 -8.06
C LEU A 899 -32.66 27.25 -9.33
N PRO A 900 -31.84 26.29 -9.81
CA PRO A 900 -31.13 26.41 -11.09
C PRO A 900 -32.06 26.58 -12.30
N GLN A 901 -33.19 25.87 -12.33
CA GLN A 901 -34.18 26.00 -13.42
C GLN A 901 -34.75 27.42 -13.44
N TRP A 902 -35.10 27.96 -12.28
CA TRP A 902 -35.57 29.32 -12.13
C TRP A 902 -34.54 30.35 -12.60
N THR A 903 -33.30 30.23 -12.17
CA THR A 903 -32.21 31.15 -12.57
C THR A 903 -31.97 31.11 -14.08
N ARG A 904 -32.04 29.93 -14.72
CA ARG A 904 -32.00 29.82 -16.19
C ARG A 904 -33.15 30.59 -16.83
N LEU A 905 -34.38 30.44 -16.35
CA LEU A 905 -35.53 31.15 -16.89
C LEU A 905 -35.42 32.67 -16.69
N LEU A 906 -34.94 33.15 -15.53
CA LEU A 906 -34.68 34.57 -15.33
C LEU A 906 -33.69 35.14 -16.36
N ARG A 907 -32.65 34.38 -16.71
CA ARG A 907 -31.71 34.76 -17.77
C ARG A 907 -32.39 34.90 -19.13
N VAL A 908 -33.28 33.96 -19.47
CA VAL A 908 -34.10 34.01 -20.70
C VAL A 908 -34.96 35.26 -20.73
N LEU A 909 -35.64 35.57 -19.62
CA LEU A 909 -36.49 36.75 -19.54
C LEU A 909 -35.70 38.04 -19.69
N ARG A 910 -34.52 38.14 -19.07
CA ARG A 910 -33.62 39.28 -19.24
C ARG A 910 -33.22 39.45 -20.71
N GLU A 911 -32.84 38.37 -21.39
CA GLU A 911 -32.47 38.41 -22.81
C GLU A 911 -33.63 38.81 -23.72
N LEU A 912 -34.85 38.35 -23.44
CA LEU A 912 -36.03 38.76 -24.20
C LEU A 912 -36.37 40.24 -23.98
N ILE A 913 -36.17 40.77 -22.78
CA ILE A 913 -36.40 42.19 -22.44
C ILE A 913 -35.35 43.07 -23.12
N THR A 914 -34.06 42.71 -23.06
CA THR A 914 -32.96 43.48 -23.65
C THR A 914 -33.00 43.46 -25.18
N SER A 915 -33.37 42.33 -25.78
CA SER A 915 -33.50 42.18 -27.24
C SER A 915 -34.81 42.77 -27.82
N GLY A 916 -35.69 43.32 -26.98
CA GLY A 916 -36.96 43.92 -27.41
C GLY A 916 -38.02 42.91 -27.87
N ARG A 917 -37.80 41.61 -27.67
CA ARG A 917 -38.74 40.52 -28.02
C ARG A 917 -39.85 40.33 -26.99
N LEU A 918 -39.70 40.89 -25.78
CA LEU A 918 -40.70 40.88 -24.73
C LEU A 918 -41.08 42.31 -24.35
N HIS A 919 -42.35 42.64 -24.53
CA HIS A 919 -42.90 43.92 -24.13
C HIS A 919 -43.42 43.84 -22.68
N VAL A 920 -42.79 44.61 -21.79
CA VAL A 920 -43.25 44.81 -20.42
C VAL A 920 -43.23 46.30 -20.11
N PRO A 921 -44.32 46.89 -19.57
CA PRO A 921 -44.33 48.28 -19.16
C PRO A 921 -43.37 48.52 -17.98
N PHE A 922 -42.91 49.77 -17.84
CA PHE A 922 -42.02 50.18 -16.73
C PHE A 922 -42.73 50.31 -15.38
N SER A 923 -44.06 50.35 -15.37
CA SER A 923 -44.89 50.46 -14.17
C SER A 923 -46.31 49.94 -14.39
N LEU A 924 -47.08 49.94 -13.30
CA LEU A 924 -48.51 49.69 -13.28
C LEU A 924 -49.24 51.04 -13.44
N GLU A 925 -49.86 51.31 -14.59
CA GLU A 925 -50.95 52.30 -14.83
C GLU A 925 -50.82 53.77 -14.34
N TYR A 926 -49.73 54.19 -13.68
CA TYR A 926 -49.58 55.53 -13.06
C TYR A 926 -48.42 56.38 -13.63
N VAL A 927 -47.94 56.09 -14.85
CA VAL A 927 -46.66 56.63 -15.38
C VAL A 927 -46.78 57.71 -16.45
N ASP A 928 -47.95 58.31 -16.62
CA ASP A 928 -48.02 59.56 -17.40
C ASP A 928 -47.25 60.72 -16.71
N TYR A 929 -46.76 60.51 -15.47
CA TYR A 929 -46.00 61.47 -14.66
C TYR A 929 -44.76 60.85 -13.98
N LEU A 930 -43.86 60.21 -14.73
CA LEU A 930 -42.52 59.84 -14.21
C LEU A 930 -41.77 61.12 -13.76
N PRO A 931 -41.06 61.10 -12.61
CA PRO A 931 -40.08 62.15 -12.31
C PRO A 931 -39.01 62.19 -13.41
N LEU A 932 -38.31 63.32 -13.57
CA LEU A 932 -37.28 63.63 -14.59
C LEU A 932 -36.02 62.70 -14.55
N LEU A 933 -36.13 61.46 -14.06
CA LEU A 933 -35.06 60.49 -13.82
C LEU A 933 -34.75 59.62 -15.05
N ASP A 934 -33.47 59.30 -15.30
CA ASP A 934 -33.06 58.43 -16.41
C ASP A 934 -33.03 56.94 -16.02
N LEU A 935 -34.21 56.30 -16.12
CA LEU A 935 -34.37 54.88 -15.76
C LEU A 935 -33.83 53.90 -16.82
N ARG A 936 -33.22 54.35 -17.93
CA ARG A 936 -32.77 53.46 -19.03
C ARG A 936 -31.78 52.39 -18.56
N ARG A 937 -30.88 52.75 -17.64
CA ARG A 937 -29.87 51.83 -17.05
C ARG A 937 -30.49 50.70 -16.21
N PHE A 938 -31.67 50.92 -15.66
CA PHE A 938 -32.40 49.98 -14.80
C PHE A 938 -33.61 49.34 -15.50
N SER A 939 -33.80 49.63 -16.79
CA SER A 939 -34.95 49.21 -17.58
C SER A 939 -35.23 47.71 -17.52
N CYS A 940 -34.19 46.89 -17.64
CA CYS A 940 -34.31 45.44 -17.56
C CYS A 940 -34.79 44.96 -16.18
N ASP A 941 -34.22 45.49 -15.09
CA ASP A 941 -34.55 45.06 -13.73
C ASP A 941 -35.96 45.52 -13.33
N LEU A 942 -36.35 46.74 -13.68
CA LEU A 942 -37.71 47.25 -13.46
C LEU A 942 -38.76 46.44 -14.23
N ARG A 943 -38.54 46.20 -15.52
CA ARG A 943 -39.45 45.39 -16.35
C ARG A 943 -39.53 43.95 -15.87
N LEU A 944 -38.40 43.35 -15.48
CA LEU A 944 -38.41 42.00 -14.92
C LEU A 944 -39.21 41.95 -13.60
N SER A 945 -39.04 42.95 -12.74
CA SER A 945 -39.79 43.04 -11.49
C SER A 945 -41.30 43.18 -11.72
N VAL A 946 -41.72 44.03 -12.66
CA VAL A 946 -43.14 44.17 -13.05
C VAL A 946 -43.68 42.88 -13.65
N LEU A 947 -42.91 42.20 -14.51
CA LEU A 947 -43.32 40.92 -15.11
C LEU A 947 -43.55 39.87 -14.02
N LEU A 948 -42.59 39.67 -13.11
CA LEU A 948 -42.71 38.70 -12.03
C LEU A 948 -43.89 39.04 -11.08
N LEU A 949 -44.12 40.33 -10.81
CA LEU A 949 -45.30 40.76 -10.09
C LEU A 949 -46.59 40.33 -10.81
N ARG A 950 -46.72 40.58 -12.11
CA ARG A 950 -47.90 40.16 -12.89
C ARG A 950 -48.07 38.64 -12.91
N VAL A 951 -46.98 37.89 -13.03
CA VAL A 951 -47.01 36.41 -12.97
C VAL A 951 -47.55 35.94 -11.62
N LEU A 952 -47.05 36.50 -10.52
CA LEU A 952 -47.46 36.13 -9.17
C LEU A 952 -48.86 36.65 -8.82
N GLN A 953 -49.29 37.80 -9.34
CA GLN A 953 -50.68 38.25 -9.26
C GLN A 953 -51.63 37.25 -9.92
N LEU A 954 -51.27 36.72 -11.10
CA LEU A 954 -52.08 35.72 -11.79
C LEU A 954 -52.08 34.38 -11.03
N LEU A 955 -50.93 33.97 -10.50
CA LEU A 955 -50.78 32.75 -9.70
C LEU A 955 -51.57 32.82 -8.39
N CYS A 956 -51.52 33.94 -7.66
CA CYS A 956 -52.29 34.16 -6.44
C CYS A 956 -53.77 34.50 -6.71
N GLY A 957 -54.17 34.66 -7.98
CA GLY A 957 -55.55 34.91 -8.38
C GLY A 957 -56.48 33.73 -8.08
N SER A 958 -57.78 34.00 -8.04
CA SER A 958 -58.81 32.99 -7.71
C SER A 958 -58.81 31.77 -8.62
N SER A 959 -58.31 31.90 -9.86
CA SER A 959 -58.20 30.80 -10.82
C SER A 959 -57.08 29.80 -10.51
N CYS A 960 -56.03 30.23 -9.79
CA CYS A 960 -54.81 29.44 -9.57
C CYS A 960 -54.48 29.23 -8.08
N SER A 961 -55.24 29.82 -7.16
CA SER A 961 -55.01 29.75 -5.71
C SER A 961 -54.95 28.33 -5.12
N HIS A 962 -55.55 27.34 -5.81
CA HIS A 962 -55.56 25.93 -5.42
C HIS A 962 -54.50 25.07 -6.12
N TRP A 963 -53.64 25.65 -6.96
CA TRP A 963 -52.64 24.88 -7.72
C TRP A 963 -51.48 24.39 -6.87
N LEU A 964 -51.19 25.06 -5.74
CA LEU A 964 -50.06 24.73 -4.88
C LEU A 964 -50.51 24.47 -3.44
N PRO A 965 -49.93 23.47 -2.76
CA PRO A 965 -50.04 23.30 -1.32
C PRO A 965 -49.20 24.36 -0.59
N VAL A 966 -49.31 24.41 0.74
CA VAL A 966 -48.57 25.37 1.59
C VAL A 966 -47.06 25.35 1.32
N ASP A 967 -46.47 24.16 1.19
CA ASP A 967 -45.03 24.00 0.92
C ASP A 967 -44.64 24.52 -0.48
N GLY A 968 -45.55 24.37 -1.46
CA GLY A 968 -45.36 24.90 -2.82
C GLY A 968 -45.40 26.43 -2.84
N TRP A 969 -46.28 27.06 -2.07
CA TRP A 969 -46.31 28.51 -1.89
C TRP A 969 -45.06 29.03 -1.21
N ALA A 970 -44.59 28.34 -0.15
CA ALA A 970 -43.33 28.67 0.51
C ALA A 970 -42.14 28.57 -0.45
N HIS A 971 -42.13 27.58 -1.34
CA HIS A 971 -41.12 27.44 -2.39
C HIS A 971 -41.16 28.58 -3.41
N ALA A 972 -42.34 28.91 -3.95
CA ALA A 972 -42.50 30.04 -4.87
C ALA A 972 -42.05 31.37 -4.24
N GLY A 973 -42.35 31.58 -2.95
CA GLY A 973 -41.86 32.72 -2.17
C GLY A 973 -40.33 32.75 -2.06
N ARG A 974 -39.67 31.62 -1.80
CA ARG A 974 -38.20 31.52 -1.81
C ARG A 974 -37.59 31.85 -3.18
N LEU A 975 -38.17 31.34 -4.27
CA LEU A 975 -37.69 31.62 -5.63
C LEU A 975 -37.84 33.11 -6.00
N TYR A 976 -38.96 33.72 -5.62
CA TYR A 976 -39.17 35.15 -5.86
C TYR A 976 -38.23 36.01 -4.99
N ALA A 977 -38.03 35.67 -3.71
CA ALA A 977 -37.03 36.31 -2.86
C ALA A 977 -35.62 36.26 -3.46
N HIS A 978 -35.25 35.10 -4.03
CA HIS A 978 -33.99 34.95 -4.77
C HIS A 978 -33.91 35.88 -5.98
N ALA A 979 -34.97 35.94 -6.80
CA ALA A 979 -35.03 36.83 -7.96
C ALA A 979 -34.87 38.30 -7.59
N VAL A 980 -35.51 38.73 -6.49
CA VAL A 980 -35.40 40.09 -5.95
C VAL A 980 -33.97 40.38 -5.50
N ARG A 981 -33.32 39.46 -4.80
CA ARG A 981 -31.92 39.59 -4.38
C ARG A 981 -30.98 39.72 -5.58
N GLU A 982 -31.19 38.95 -6.65
CA GLU A 982 -30.41 39.10 -7.88
C GLU A 982 -30.63 40.46 -8.56
N MET A 983 -31.88 40.96 -8.61
CA MET A 983 -32.18 42.29 -9.12
C MET A 983 -31.53 43.39 -8.26
N MET A 984 -31.55 43.28 -6.93
CA MET A 984 -30.87 44.21 -6.03
C MET A 984 -29.36 44.23 -6.26
N ASN A 985 -28.74 43.06 -6.41
CA ASN A 985 -27.30 42.95 -6.70
C ASN A 985 -26.95 43.58 -8.05
N SER A 986 -27.79 43.37 -9.08
CA SER A 986 -27.67 44.02 -10.39
C SER A 986 -27.79 45.55 -10.29
N VAL A 987 -28.78 46.05 -9.56
CA VAL A 987 -28.98 47.50 -9.32
C VAL A 987 -27.79 48.10 -8.59
N ARG A 988 -27.28 47.42 -7.55
CA ARG A 988 -26.09 47.84 -6.80
C ARG A 988 -24.85 47.91 -7.69
N ALA A 989 -24.63 46.92 -8.56
CA ALA A 989 -23.48 46.88 -9.46
C ALA A 989 -23.48 48.02 -10.48
N LYS A 990 -24.64 48.61 -10.77
CA LYS A 990 -24.81 49.75 -11.70
C LYS A 990 -24.57 51.11 -11.03
N LEU A 991 -24.29 51.15 -9.72
CA LEU A 991 -23.95 52.35 -8.98
C LEU A 991 -22.42 52.45 -8.81
N PRO A 992 -21.76 53.54 -9.25
CA PRO A 992 -20.35 53.76 -8.94
C PRO A 992 -20.19 54.10 -7.46
N LEU A 993 -19.46 53.28 -6.71
CA LEU A 993 -19.10 53.57 -5.32
C LEU A 993 -18.14 54.78 -5.27
N PRO A 994 -18.31 55.74 -4.35
CA PRO A 994 -17.37 56.85 -4.23
C PRO A 994 -16.01 56.33 -3.75
N SER A 995 -14.94 56.69 -4.46
CA SER A 995 -13.56 56.47 -4.03
C SER A 995 -13.34 57.26 -2.73
N SER A 996 -13.11 56.56 -1.62
CA SER A 996 -12.64 57.19 -0.39
C SER A 996 -11.33 57.95 -0.69
N GLY A 997 -11.33 59.25 -0.39
CA GLY A 997 -10.40 60.24 -0.93
C GLY A 997 -8.93 59.95 -0.64
N ALA A 998 -8.11 60.26 -1.64
CA ALA A 998 -6.69 60.48 -1.50
C ALA A 998 -6.44 61.69 -0.57
N LEU A 999 -5.89 61.42 0.61
CA LEU A 999 -5.01 62.33 1.35
C LEU A 999 -3.65 61.62 1.50
N THR A 1000 -2.85 61.65 0.43
CA THR A 1000 -1.38 61.61 0.54
C THR A 1000 -0.92 63.03 0.94
N VAL A 1001 0.08 63.27 1.78
CA VAL A 1001 1.52 62.93 1.66
C VAL A 1001 2.20 63.13 3.05
N PRO A 1002 3.45 62.66 3.36
CA PRO A 1002 4.06 61.33 3.30
C PRO A 1002 4.62 60.85 4.68
N ALA A 1003 5.14 59.62 4.71
CA ALA A 1003 6.35 59.15 5.45
C ALA A 1003 6.15 57.91 6.36
N SER A 1004 7.00 56.90 6.09
CA SER A 1004 7.59 55.87 6.98
C SER A 1004 6.65 55.04 7.86
N THR A 1005 6.66 53.70 7.89
CA THR A 1005 7.77 52.73 7.82
C THR A 1005 7.14 51.34 7.72
N SER A 1006 7.72 50.42 6.94
CA SER A 1006 7.39 48.99 6.95
C SER A 1006 7.75 48.31 8.29
N PRO A 1007 7.22 47.11 8.55
CA PRO A 1007 8.16 45.98 8.61
C PRO A 1007 7.66 44.70 7.88
N GLN A 1008 8.49 44.28 6.93
CA GLN A 1008 8.99 42.92 6.67
C GLN A 1008 8.02 41.72 6.62
N THR A 1009 7.84 41.23 5.39
CA THR A 1009 7.73 39.81 5.03
C THR A 1009 9.09 39.09 5.11
N PRO A 1010 9.10 37.75 5.21
CA PRO A 1010 9.91 36.94 4.28
C PRO A 1010 9.02 35.85 3.61
N VAL A 1011 8.95 35.74 2.26
CA VAL A 1011 9.90 35.06 1.33
C VAL A 1011 10.08 33.58 1.71
N ALA A 1012 9.94 32.53 0.89
CA ALA A 1012 9.56 32.29 -0.50
C ALA A 1012 9.44 30.76 -0.71
N ARG A 1013 8.77 30.30 -1.78
CA ARG A 1013 9.40 29.52 -2.88
C ARG A 1013 8.39 29.07 -3.92
N ASP A 1014 8.67 29.46 -5.15
CA ASP A 1014 8.06 29.06 -6.41
C ASP A 1014 8.16 27.56 -6.66
N SER A 1015 7.19 27.02 -7.41
CA SER A 1015 7.41 26.11 -8.55
C SER A 1015 6.14 26.07 -9.40
N SER A 1016 6.26 26.55 -10.62
CA SER A 1016 5.27 26.49 -11.70
C SER A 1016 5.02 25.05 -12.19
N PRO A 1017 3.98 24.85 -13.02
CA PRO A 1017 4.32 24.49 -14.40
C PRO A 1017 3.55 25.29 -15.46
N SER A 1018 4.25 25.39 -16.58
CA SER A 1018 3.95 26.03 -17.86
C SER A 1018 2.70 25.50 -18.58
N CYS A 1019 1.99 26.39 -19.26
CA CYS A 1019 1.39 26.08 -20.55
C CYS A 1019 1.49 27.28 -21.51
N THR A 1020 2.04 26.96 -22.67
CA THR A 1020 2.52 27.79 -23.77
C THR A 1020 1.38 28.20 -24.70
N SER A 1021 1.43 29.46 -25.13
CA SER A 1021 0.66 29.99 -26.26
C SER A 1021 1.26 29.51 -27.59
N ILE A 1022 0.45 28.86 -28.43
CA ILE A 1022 0.74 28.67 -29.87
C ILE A 1022 -0.51 29.01 -30.68
N LYS A 1023 -0.29 29.89 -31.66
CA LYS A 1023 -1.19 30.45 -32.68
C LYS A 1023 -1.74 29.41 -33.65
N ALA A 1024 -2.93 29.68 -34.21
CA ALA A 1024 -3.26 29.78 -35.66
C ALA A 1024 -4.81 29.77 -35.87
N PRO A 1025 -5.36 29.97 -37.08
CA PRO A 1025 -5.13 31.03 -38.06
C PRO A 1025 -6.45 31.69 -38.54
N LYS A 1026 -6.38 32.92 -39.07
CA LYS A 1026 -7.44 33.52 -39.90
C LYS A 1026 -7.16 33.25 -41.38
N MET A 1027 -8.10 32.59 -42.06
CA MET A 1027 -8.36 32.70 -43.50
C MET A 1027 -9.76 33.29 -43.63
N SER A 1028 -10.01 34.30 -44.47
CA SER A 1028 -10.10 34.10 -45.91
C SER A 1028 -10.16 35.44 -46.68
N LYS A 1029 -9.45 35.47 -47.82
CA LYS A 1029 -9.77 35.97 -49.19
C LYS A 1029 -10.39 37.38 -49.34
N GLU A 1030 -10.05 38.21 -50.33
CA GLU A 1030 -9.32 38.06 -51.59
C GLU A 1030 -8.89 39.47 -52.07
N LEU A 1031 -7.80 39.53 -52.82
CA LEU A 1031 -7.16 40.72 -53.37
C LEU A 1031 -7.43 40.78 -54.87
N GLN A 1032 -7.75 41.95 -55.44
CA GLN A 1032 -7.11 42.57 -56.63
C GLN A 1032 -7.88 43.83 -57.07
N GLN A 1033 -7.27 45.01 -56.90
CA GLN A 1033 -6.60 45.84 -57.94
C GLN A 1033 -7.60 46.56 -58.87
N ALA A 1034 -7.53 47.87 -59.13
CA ALA A 1034 -6.33 48.65 -59.44
C ALA A 1034 -6.54 50.19 -59.32
N LYS A 1035 -5.45 50.85 -58.92
CA LYS A 1035 -4.85 52.11 -59.43
C LYS A 1035 -5.64 53.43 -59.49
N GLY A 1036 -5.05 54.46 -58.85
CA GLY A 1036 -4.90 55.79 -59.48
C GLY A 1036 -5.09 57.01 -58.57
N SER A 1037 -3.99 57.53 -58.02
CA SER A 1037 -3.81 58.96 -57.66
C SER A 1037 -3.24 59.69 -58.91
N PRO A 1038 -3.21 61.04 -59.10
CA PRO A 1038 -3.26 62.11 -58.09
C PRO A 1038 -3.93 63.48 -58.45
N LEU A 1039 -4.14 64.30 -57.40
CA LEU A 1039 -3.97 65.78 -57.26
C LEU A 1039 -4.58 66.83 -58.24
N LYS A 1040 -5.26 67.80 -57.58
CA LYS A 1040 -5.37 69.29 -57.82
C LYS A 1040 -6.21 69.83 -59.00
N SER A 1041 -7.25 70.64 -58.72
CA SER A 1041 -7.20 72.13 -58.70
C SER A 1041 -8.58 72.83 -58.69
N LYS A 1042 -8.79 73.72 -57.71
CA LYS A 1042 -9.41 75.08 -57.67
C LYS A 1042 -10.70 75.50 -58.43
N GLU A 1043 -11.54 76.22 -57.65
CA GLU A 1043 -12.45 77.37 -57.96
C GLU A 1043 -13.70 77.04 -58.81
N SER A 1044 -14.94 77.46 -58.51
CA SER A 1044 -15.41 78.74 -57.97
C SER A 1044 -16.92 78.75 -57.59
N HIS A 1045 -17.28 79.61 -56.62
CA HIS A 1045 -18.52 80.43 -56.49
C HIS A 1045 -19.91 79.82 -56.18
N MET A 1046 -20.39 80.19 -54.99
CA MET A 1046 -21.68 80.81 -54.61
C MET A 1046 -23.01 80.02 -54.66
N GLU A 1047 -23.72 80.17 -53.52
CA GLU A 1047 -25.17 80.14 -53.25
C GLU A 1047 -25.82 78.83 -52.77
N GLU A 1048 -26.42 78.96 -51.56
CA GLU A 1048 -27.57 78.23 -50.98
C GLU A 1048 -27.38 76.75 -50.63
N GLU A 1049 -27.82 76.19 -49.50
CA GLU A 1049 -28.49 76.62 -48.27
C GLU A 1049 -28.28 75.47 -47.28
N GLU A 1050 -27.92 75.81 -46.04
CA GLU A 1050 -28.24 75.13 -44.78
C GLU A 1050 -28.15 73.60 -44.66
N GLU A 1051 -27.01 73.10 -44.16
CA GLU A 1051 -26.95 72.06 -43.12
C GLU A 1051 -25.50 71.98 -42.58
N GLU A 1052 -25.36 71.84 -41.25
CA GLU A 1052 -24.13 71.48 -40.53
C GLU A 1052 -23.01 72.52 -40.42
N GLU A 1053 -22.95 73.22 -39.28
CA GLU A 1053 -21.77 73.33 -38.39
C GLU A 1053 -22.01 74.42 -37.33
N GLU A 1054 -22.50 74.01 -36.15
CA GLU A 1054 -22.11 74.63 -34.88
C GLU A 1054 -21.51 73.53 -33.99
N GLU A 1055 -20.40 72.96 -34.43
CA GLU A 1055 -19.40 72.40 -33.52
C GLU A 1055 -18.27 73.42 -33.38
N GLN A 1056 -17.96 73.76 -32.13
CA GLN A 1056 -16.80 74.54 -31.66
C GLN A 1056 -16.97 76.06 -31.52
N GLN A 1057 -17.98 76.50 -30.74
CA GLN A 1057 -17.74 77.62 -29.82
C GLN A 1057 -18.68 77.66 -28.59
N GLU A 1058 -18.60 76.64 -27.73
CA GLU A 1058 -18.96 76.81 -26.31
C GLU A 1058 -18.06 75.93 -25.43
N LEU A 1059 -16.74 76.18 -25.51
CA LEU A 1059 -15.86 75.97 -24.36
C LEU A 1059 -16.15 77.14 -23.40
N VAL A 1060 -16.66 76.79 -22.22
CA VAL A 1060 -17.08 77.61 -21.05
C VAL A 1060 -18.60 77.57 -20.89
N GLU A 1061 -19.06 76.86 -19.85
CA GLU A 1061 -20.45 76.60 -19.42
C GLU A 1061 -21.21 75.40 -20.03
N THR A 1062 -20.79 74.18 -19.69
CA THR A 1062 -21.71 73.19 -19.08
C THR A 1062 -20.90 72.03 -18.51
N VAL A 1063 -20.59 72.14 -17.23
CA VAL A 1063 -20.31 70.98 -16.38
C VAL A 1063 -21.61 70.16 -16.35
N VAL A 1064 -21.79 69.22 -17.27
CA VAL A 1064 -22.72 68.11 -17.01
C VAL A 1064 -22.01 67.25 -16.00
N GLU A 1065 -22.28 67.55 -14.72
CA GLU A 1065 -22.11 66.60 -13.64
C GLU A 1065 -22.56 65.23 -14.15
N THR A 1066 -21.66 64.25 -14.18
CA THR A 1066 -22.08 62.85 -14.18
C THR A 1066 -22.79 62.64 -12.85
N THR A 1067 -24.08 62.95 -12.82
CA THR A 1067 -24.96 62.71 -11.68
C THR A 1067 -24.88 61.22 -11.38
N VAL A 1068 -24.40 60.90 -10.18
CA VAL A 1068 -24.48 59.54 -9.66
C VAL A 1068 -25.96 59.15 -9.71
N PRO A 1069 -26.34 57.99 -10.26
CA PRO A 1069 -27.75 57.61 -10.43
C PRO A 1069 -28.39 57.17 -9.11
N SER A 1070 -28.10 57.87 -8.01
CA SER A 1070 -28.55 57.53 -6.67
C SER A 1070 -30.06 57.72 -6.52
N GLN A 1071 -30.64 58.74 -7.15
CA GLN A 1071 -32.09 58.96 -7.21
C GLN A 1071 -32.80 57.84 -7.98
N GLU A 1072 -32.26 57.42 -9.11
CA GLU A 1072 -32.76 56.30 -9.90
C GLU A 1072 -32.69 54.99 -9.11
N VAL A 1073 -31.60 54.74 -8.37
CA VAL A 1073 -31.46 53.56 -7.52
C VAL A 1073 -32.47 53.57 -6.38
N LEU A 1074 -32.67 54.71 -5.69
CA LEU A 1074 -33.68 54.84 -4.64
C LEU A 1074 -35.08 54.57 -5.20
N PHE A 1075 -35.41 55.09 -6.38
CA PHE A 1075 -36.67 54.81 -7.06
C PHE A 1075 -36.85 53.31 -7.34
N VAL A 1076 -35.84 52.64 -7.90
CA VAL A 1076 -35.90 51.20 -8.19
C VAL A 1076 -36.07 50.38 -6.91
N LEU A 1077 -35.35 50.72 -5.83
CA LEU A 1077 -35.49 50.05 -4.53
C LEU A 1077 -36.90 50.25 -3.94
N SER A 1078 -37.48 51.44 -4.09
CA SER A 1078 -38.87 51.71 -3.70
C SER A 1078 -39.85 50.81 -4.48
N GLN A 1079 -39.66 50.66 -5.79
CA GLN A 1079 -40.51 49.76 -6.60
C GLN A 1079 -40.36 48.29 -6.19
N LEU A 1080 -39.13 47.82 -5.97
CA LEU A 1080 -38.89 46.46 -5.48
C LEU A 1080 -39.55 46.22 -4.12
N PHE A 1081 -39.47 47.17 -3.19
CA PHE A 1081 -40.15 47.10 -1.90
C PHE A 1081 -41.66 46.97 -2.07
N CYS A 1082 -42.27 47.81 -2.90
CA CYS A 1082 -43.70 47.75 -3.21
C CYS A 1082 -44.10 46.38 -3.76
N HIS A 1083 -43.36 45.85 -4.74
CA HIS A 1083 -43.69 44.57 -5.38
C HIS A 1083 -43.56 43.40 -4.40
N VAL A 1084 -42.51 43.38 -3.57
CA VAL A 1084 -42.34 42.34 -2.53
C VAL A 1084 -43.47 42.38 -1.51
N GLN A 1085 -43.81 43.57 -1.00
CA GLN A 1085 -44.91 43.72 -0.05
C GLN A 1085 -46.25 43.32 -0.64
N HIS A 1086 -46.52 43.69 -1.91
CA HIS A 1086 -47.75 43.30 -2.60
C HIS A 1086 -47.89 41.78 -2.72
N ILE A 1087 -46.82 41.08 -3.10
CA ILE A 1087 -46.81 39.62 -3.19
C ILE A 1087 -46.94 38.98 -1.82
N GLN A 1088 -46.25 39.52 -0.81
CA GLN A 1088 -46.33 39.02 0.57
C GLN A 1088 -47.77 39.08 1.12
N VAL A 1089 -48.53 40.13 0.79
CA VAL A 1089 -49.95 40.27 1.17
C VAL A 1089 -50.85 39.31 0.39
N MET A 1090 -50.61 39.10 -0.91
CA MET A 1090 -51.46 38.24 -1.73
C MET A 1090 -51.21 36.74 -1.53
N MET A 1091 -50.02 36.34 -1.08
CA MET A 1091 -49.63 34.94 -1.00
C MET A 1091 -50.47 34.19 0.04
N PRO A 1092 -51.12 33.06 -0.30
CA PRO A 1092 -51.94 32.29 0.64
C PRO A 1092 -51.14 31.89 1.89
N GLY A 1093 -51.69 32.18 3.08
CA GLY A 1093 -51.03 31.92 4.37
C GLY A 1093 -50.23 33.09 4.94
N GLY A 1094 -50.08 34.21 4.21
CA GLY A 1094 -49.71 35.54 4.72
C GLY A 1094 -48.36 35.71 5.43
N GLN A 1095 -47.53 34.66 5.52
CA GLN A 1095 -46.28 34.66 6.30
C GLN A 1095 -45.13 34.02 5.51
N CYS A 1096 -44.61 34.72 4.52
CA CYS A 1096 -43.42 34.28 3.78
C CYS A 1096 -42.16 34.94 4.37
N GLU A 1097 -41.47 34.24 5.27
CA GLU A 1097 -40.21 34.70 5.88
C GLU A 1097 -39.15 35.15 4.85
N PRO A 1098 -38.90 34.45 3.74
CA PRO A 1098 -37.98 34.91 2.70
C PRO A 1098 -38.33 36.28 2.09
N LEU A 1099 -39.62 36.60 1.91
CA LEU A 1099 -40.07 37.89 1.37
C LEU A 1099 -39.96 39.01 2.41
N PHE A 1100 -40.23 38.69 3.68
CA PHE A 1100 -39.98 39.58 4.80
C PHE A 1100 -38.49 39.95 4.91
N LEU A 1101 -37.60 38.95 4.87
CA LEU A 1101 -36.15 39.19 4.87
C LEU A 1101 -35.70 40.00 3.65
N SER A 1102 -36.26 39.72 2.47
CA SER A 1102 -35.98 40.52 1.26
C SER A 1102 -36.41 41.98 1.44
N SER A 1103 -37.55 42.23 2.08
CA SER A 1103 -38.03 43.59 2.38
C SER A 1103 -37.09 44.34 3.32
N LEU A 1104 -36.59 43.68 4.38
CA LEU A 1104 -35.59 44.26 5.28
C LEU A 1104 -34.25 44.53 4.59
N GLU A 1105 -33.83 43.63 3.71
CA GLU A 1105 -32.63 43.82 2.90
C GLU A 1105 -32.79 45.04 1.98
N ILE A 1106 -33.92 45.18 1.28
CA ILE A 1106 -34.21 46.34 0.42
C ILE A 1106 -34.14 47.65 1.24
N LEU A 1107 -34.79 47.71 2.40
CA LEU A 1107 -34.76 48.89 3.27
C LEU A 1107 -33.35 49.21 3.77
N SER A 1108 -32.55 48.19 4.10
CA SER A 1108 -31.16 48.37 4.52
C SER A 1108 -30.28 48.90 3.38
N HIS A 1109 -30.54 48.47 2.14
CA HIS A 1109 -29.87 49.03 0.97
C HIS A 1109 -30.31 50.47 0.71
N TYR A 1110 -31.60 50.76 0.84
CA TYR A 1110 -32.15 52.10 0.70
C TYR A 1110 -31.48 53.07 1.68
N GLU A 1111 -31.38 52.68 2.95
CA GLU A 1111 -30.66 53.41 4.01
C GLU A 1111 -29.18 53.62 3.64
N ALA A 1112 -28.49 52.58 3.17
CA ALA A 1112 -27.08 52.67 2.79
C ALA A 1112 -26.85 53.65 1.62
N ILE A 1113 -27.76 53.70 0.64
CA ILE A 1113 -27.67 54.67 -0.47
C ILE A 1113 -27.94 56.09 0.03
N MET A 1114 -28.96 56.28 0.88
CA MET A 1114 -29.24 57.58 1.51
C MET A 1114 -28.04 58.09 2.33
N ALA A 1115 -27.35 57.21 3.05
CA ALA A 1115 -26.17 57.54 3.82
C ALA A 1115 -24.95 57.86 2.93
N ALA A 1116 -24.73 57.09 1.86
CA ALA A 1116 -23.61 57.28 0.94
C ALA A 1116 -23.79 58.52 0.04
N PHE A 1117 -25.04 58.91 -0.24
CA PHE A 1117 -25.38 60.04 -1.11
C PHE A 1117 -26.47 60.93 -0.47
N PRO A 1118 -26.15 61.72 0.56
CA PRO A 1118 -27.13 62.50 1.33
C PRO A 1118 -27.92 63.54 0.52
N HIS A 1119 -27.37 63.98 -0.62
CA HIS A 1119 -28.03 64.95 -1.51
C HIS A 1119 -29.05 64.31 -2.49
N SER A 1120 -29.22 62.98 -2.45
CA SER A 1120 -30.11 62.28 -3.39
C SER A 1120 -31.59 62.45 -3.08
N SER A 1121 -31.97 62.86 -1.87
CA SER A 1121 -33.37 63.05 -1.49
C SER A 1121 -33.47 64.16 -0.46
N SER A 1122 -34.42 65.07 -0.64
CA SER A 1122 -34.71 66.12 0.33
C SER A 1122 -35.33 65.53 1.61
N PRO A 1123 -35.31 66.27 2.75
CA PRO A 1123 -35.98 65.84 3.97
C PRO A 1123 -37.48 65.55 3.76
N LEU A 1124 -38.15 66.37 2.95
CA LEU A 1124 -39.57 66.19 2.62
C LEU A 1124 -39.82 64.93 1.77
N GLU A 1125 -39.00 64.67 0.75
CA GLU A 1125 -39.09 63.44 -0.06
C GLU A 1125 -38.82 62.19 0.77
N SER A 1126 -37.89 62.28 1.73
CA SER A 1126 -37.56 61.20 2.65
C SER A 1126 -38.69 60.90 3.62
N ASP A 1127 -39.35 61.94 4.16
CA ASP A 1127 -40.53 61.79 5.02
C ASP A 1127 -41.75 61.26 4.26
N ASN A 1128 -41.96 61.74 3.02
CA ASN A 1128 -43.00 61.20 2.13
C ASN A 1128 -42.76 59.73 1.79
N THR A 1129 -41.51 59.35 1.52
CA THR A 1129 -41.15 57.94 1.25
C THR A 1129 -41.34 57.07 2.50
N ARG A 1130 -41.00 57.56 3.69
CA ARG A 1130 -41.25 56.86 4.96
C ARG A 1130 -42.74 56.65 5.19
N HIS A 1131 -43.55 57.68 4.97
CA HIS A 1131 -45.01 57.57 5.06
C HIS A 1131 -45.54 56.54 4.07
N PHE A 1132 -45.11 56.61 2.80
CA PHE A 1132 -45.50 55.67 1.75
C PHE A 1132 -45.14 54.20 2.08
N PHE A 1133 -43.90 53.92 2.48
CA PHE A 1133 -43.49 52.57 2.89
C PHE A 1133 -44.28 52.09 4.11
N SER A 1134 -44.58 52.97 5.07
CA SER A 1134 -45.39 52.63 6.23
C SER A 1134 -46.82 52.26 5.83
N THR A 1135 -47.44 53.03 4.94
CA THR A 1135 -48.78 52.76 4.41
C THR A 1135 -48.86 51.44 3.63
N ILE A 1136 -47.83 51.09 2.87
CA ILE A 1136 -47.79 49.80 2.17
C ILE A 1136 -47.67 48.66 3.18
N THR A 1137 -46.75 48.79 4.14
CA THR A 1137 -46.49 47.80 5.20
C THR A 1137 -47.73 47.59 6.08
N ASP A 1138 -48.61 48.58 6.20
CA ASP A 1138 -49.83 48.49 6.99
C ASP A 1138 -50.78 47.37 6.55
N ASN A 1139 -50.68 46.94 5.30
CA ASN A 1139 -51.50 45.88 4.71
C ASN A 1139 -51.01 44.45 5.08
N LEU A 1140 -49.87 44.30 5.76
CA LEU A 1140 -49.40 43.01 6.22
C LEU A 1140 -50.27 42.45 7.36
N GLU A 1141 -50.62 41.16 7.25
CA GLU A 1141 -51.43 40.48 8.26
C GLU A 1141 -50.64 40.11 9.53
N ASN A 1142 -49.36 39.70 9.40
CA ASN A 1142 -48.50 39.36 10.53
C ASN A 1142 -48.03 40.61 11.28
N GLN A 1143 -48.49 40.76 12.53
CA GLN A 1143 -48.21 41.92 13.39
C GLN A 1143 -46.73 42.06 13.79
N GLU A 1144 -46.00 40.95 13.95
CA GLU A 1144 -44.58 40.98 14.31
C GLU A 1144 -43.72 41.44 13.13
N MET A 1145 -43.92 40.86 11.95
CA MET A 1145 -43.25 41.29 10.72
C MET A 1145 -43.57 42.76 10.39
N LYS A 1146 -44.84 43.16 10.56
CA LYS A 1146 -45.29 44.55 10.40
C LYS A 1146 -44.56 45.50 11.35
N ALA A 1147 -44.50 45.17 12.64
CA ALA A 1147 -43.82 46.00 13.64
C ALA A 1147 -42.32 46.15 13.35
N VAL A 1148 -41.63 45.06 12.97
CA VAL A 1148 -40.20 45.09 12.64
C VAL A 1148 -39.94 45.94 11.39
N LEU A 1149 -40.76 45.81 10.34
CA LEU A 1149 -40.62 46.64 9.13
C LEU A 1149 -40.92 48.12 9.43
N GLN A 1150 -41.95 48.43 10.21
CA GLN A 1150 -42.25 49.81 10.64
C GLN A 1150 -41.10 50.42 11.44
N GLN A 1151 -40.50 49.64 12.34
CA GLN A 1151 -39.31 50.06 13.08
C GLN A 1151 -38.14 50.36 12.13
N LYS A 1152 -37.88 49.47 11.15
CA LYS A 1152 -36.81 49.67 10.16
C LYS A 1152 -37.07 50.88 9.26
N ILE A 1153 -38.31 51.10 8.84
CA ILE A 1153 -38.74 52.27 8.04
C ILE A 1153 -38.55 53.58 8.83
N ALA A 1154 -38.87 53.59 10.13
CA ALA A 1154 -38.65 54.74 10.99
C ALA A 1154 -37.16 55.14 11.10
N GLN A 1155 -36.24 54.17 10.97
CA GLN A 1155 -34.80 54.39 11.08
C GLN A 1155 -34.13 54.94 9.81
N LEU A 1156 -34.78 54.91 8.64
CA LEU A 1156 -34.19 55.25 7.32
C LEU A 1156 -33.53 56.64 7.21
N VAL A 1157 -33.74 57.55 8.17
CA VAL A 1157 -33.18 58.92 8.17
C VAL A 1157 -32.56 59.30 9.53
N SER A 1158 -32.56 58.39 10.52
CA SER A 1158 -32.04 58.70 11.87
C SER A 1158 -30.51 58.75 11.95
N SER A 1159 -29.78 58.33 10.92
CA SER A 1159 -28.31 58.26 10.93
C SER A 1159 -27.62 59.47 10.28
N ALA A 1160 -28.35 60.53 9.91
CA ALA A 1160 -27.79 61.79 9.44
C ALA A 1160 -27.80 62.85 10.57
N ALA A 1161 -27.19 62.50 11.70
CA ALA A 1161 -26.84 63.42 12.78
C ALA A 1161 -25.34 63.36 13.05
#